data_AF-A0A2P6NMH1-F1
#
_entry.id   AF-A0A2P6NMH1-F1
#
_cell.length_a   1.000
_cell.length_b   1.000
_cell.length_c   1.000
_cell.angle_alpha   90.00
_cell.angle_beta   90.00
_cell.angle_gamma   90.00
#
_symmetry.space_group_name_H-M   'P 1'
#
loop_
_entity.id
_entity.type
_entity.pdbx_description
1 polymer ?
#
loop_
_entity_poly.entity_id
_entity_poly.type
_entity_poly.pdbx_seq_one_letter_code
_entity_poly.pdbx_strand_id
1 'polypeptide(L)'
;MPFTVLCIDYSIDWTPILTKLKLSDGSTIRVEQAEWKDISLVSSTQKGIVVHLKAAENPWPFTRQKEDRTLTQIDLVLMRNFPTDLHGKDYRSIVMGFMIARIPAVNSFHSVFMCMNRILLQAEMTSATERANDLLKESAAQAPQLRAVSIHYFPNTSPTENHLKRPDESISFPAVIKVGNTHAGYGKMRVFDRCDEDDLRSIIALTNEYCTVEPLVEYEYEYRIQKIGEHVRCFRRNNTKRGKGDHGDWKNNWGNLAFENMDTEPHHRVWIEECAKIFGGLDICALDVFHCRDGEVAIELNDTACGLMFEHQDEDIGHMRDLIVDQYLLGASAIGPTLTNIERGSSSGGCGQLRMLMSGTPEAETDELTADVPTRAVLWRFPQARRASIISQTVCRVRGSGCMANSTVTMDEMMARMDQITVGVDMAYTLLSGALAGFAMLEGGIVTRDSTKNIMFHSLADTLVGAVVYYIVGYGVGYGVGDEPNGFIGTVNLFGFWKANDTDHIKWLFSFAFAAVATTIVSGATAERIKTLGYMIYVVVANVLLYPIIAHWMWSTTGWISPFNRLSEKGPIASLGAIDFAGDGAVHLVGAVPSFVGALLLGYRGQYTRDKERYPPRFYKDANHKWQINEFAGNNDITATVGAMLLWVGWYGFNCGSTQAIVSQTHIVGRIAVNTTLSAAAGGIAGSIVGMFVDKTRQFNLSDGINGMLVGLVAITGGCSVVEPYGAIVIGVVGAIICKFVSVGMLKARIDDPVDAVAVHGGGGAWGLLAIGFFATKEYVAEVYNRPAAVDDWGVFYGGSGRQLGVQLLSIVVITGWCALIALIVFGAIKLVDDFRERPLFTFRDESSFEIMAFGAEKKDNARAAFVDPSILMSSRPRGNDIPLTTMSLTQHSHSPDTTPQPTITLHSHNMPQTRSTGITGSPILRSGEGAASGESDSDTDSSV
;
A
#
# COMPACT_ATOMS: atom_id res chain seq x y z
N MET A 1 18.45 -30.29 -17.06
CA MET A 1 18.52 -29.07 -17.92
C MET A 1 19.76 -28.28 -17.48
N PRO A 2 20.32 -27.34 -18.27
CA PRO A 2 21.40 -26.49 -17.76
C PRO A 2 20.89 -25.61 -16.61
N PHE A 3 21.70 -25.44 -15.56
CA PHE A 3 21.39 -24.61 -14.40
C PHE A 3 21.46 -23.13 -14.82
N THR A 4 20.34 -22.42 -14.76
CA THR A 4 20.20 -21.08 -15.34
C THR A 4 20.41 -20.00 -14.28
N VAL A 5 21.56 -19.33 -14.35
CA VAL A 5 21.94 -18.23 -13.46
C VAL A 5 21.68 -16.90 -14.16
N LEU A 6 20.89 -16.02 -13.51
CA LEU A 6 20.74 -14.64 -13.95
C LEU A 6 21.71 -13.74 -13.18
N CYS A 7 22.69 -13.16 -13.89
CA CYS A 7 23.60 -12.16 -13.36
C CYS A 7 23.06 -10.75 -13.65
N ILE A 8 22.78 -9.98 -12.60
CA ILE A 8 22.34 -8.59 -12.69
C ILE A 8 23.54 -7.69 -12.38
N ASP A 9 24.33 -7.41 -13.42
CA ASP A 9 25.60 -6.70 -13.33
C ASP A 9 25.97 -5.94 -14.62
N TYR A 10 26.27 -4.65 -14.52
CA TYR A 10 26.89 -3.84 -15.59
C TYR A 10 28.43 -3.90 -15.59
N SER A 11 29.07 -4.34 -14.50
CA SER A 11 30.50 -4.11 -14.24
C SER A 11 31.44 -5.24 -14.70
N ILE A 12 30.93 -6.48 -14.78
CA ILE A 12 31.70 -7.70 -15.06
C ILE A 12 30.94 -8.53 -16.11
N ASP A 13 31.61 -9.08 -17.13
CA ASP A 13 31.02 -10.11 -18.01
C ASP A 13 31.13 -11.48 -17.31
N TRP A 14 30.00 -11.97 -16.81
CA TRP A 14 29.92 -13.24 -16.07
C TRP A 14 29.93 -14.48 -16.98
N THR A 15 29.73 -14.29 -18.29
CA THR A 15 29.64 -15.38 -19.27
C THR A 15 30.96 -16.18 -19.41
N PRO A 16 32.14 -15.57 -19.64
CA PRO A 16 33.41 -16.30 -19.73
C PRO A 16 33.90 -16.86 -18.39
N ILE A 17 33.29 -16.47 -17.26
CA ILE A 17 33.60 -16.99 -15.91
C ILE A 17 32.79 -18.26 -15.65
N LEU A 18 31.45 -18.16 -15.71
CA LEU A 18 30.54 -19.23 -15.29
C LEU A 18 30.34 -20.32 -16.35
N THR A 19 30.33 -19.99 -17.65
CA THR A 19 30.06 -20.97 -18.73
C THR A 19 31.17 -22.04 -18.85
N LYS A 20 32.36 -21.80 -18.27
CA LYS A 20 33.47 -22.76 -18.25
C LYS A 20 33.36 -23.77 -17.10
N LEU A 21 32.46 -23.56 -16.14
CA LEU A 21 32.26 -24.47 -15.01
C LEU A 21 31.45 -25.69 -15.42
N LYS A 22 31.82 -26.83 -14.84
CA LYS A 22 30.99 -28.03 -14.78
C LYS A 22 30.59 -28.23 -13.34
N LEU A 23 29.30 -28.43 -13.11
CA LEU A 23 28.76 -28.73 -11.79
C LEU A 23 29.03 -30.20 -11.43
N SER A 24 28.83 -30.57 -10.17
CA SER A 24 29.23 -31.88 -9.62
C SER A 24 28.49 -33.08 -10.23
N ASP A 25 27.29 -32.86 -10.80
CA ASP A 25 26.52 -33.83 -11.57
C ASP A 25 26.90 -33.90 -13.05
N GLY A 26 27.85 -33.06 -13.50
CA GLY A 26 28.23 -32.90 -14.90
C GLY A 26 27.36 -31.93 -15.70
N SER A 27 26.38 -31.27 -15.08
CA SER A 27 25.57 -30.24 -15.74
C SER A 27 26.36 -28.95 -16.00
N THR A 28 25.87 -28.18 -16.97
CA THR A 28 26.47 -26.90 -17.40
C THR A 28 25.64 -25.71 -16.91
N ILE A 29 26.33 -24.63 -16.57
CA ILE A 29 25.68 -23.36 -16.23
C ILE A 29 25.27 -22.64 -17.53
N ARG A 30 23.99 -22.26 -17.62
CA ARG A 30 23.50 -21.28 -18.59
C ARG A 30 23.56 -19.91 -17.93
N VAL A 31 24.41 -19.04 -18.44
CA VAL A 31 24.49 -17.64 -18.01
C VAL A 31 23.48 -16.81 -18.80
N GLU A 32 22.65 -16.05 -18.08
CA GLU A 32 21.89 -14.93 -18.62
C GLU A 32 22.35 -13.67 -17.88
N GLN A 33 22.58 -12.57 -18.59
CA GLN A 33 23.03 -11.31 -17.99
C GLN A 33 22.17 -10.14 -18.45
N ALA A 34 21.95 -9.17 -17.56
CA ALA A 34 21.13 -7.97 -17.79
C ALA A 34 21.51 -6.84 -16.81
N GLU A 35 21.22 -5.59 -17.16
CA GLU A 35 21.05 -4.51 -16.17
C GLU A 35 19.61 -4.53 -15.62
N TRP A 36 19.35 -3.94 -14.43
CA TRP A 36 17.98 -3.81 -13.89
C TRP A 36 17.01 -3.14 -14.88
N LYS A 37 17.49 -2.19 -15.69
CA LYS A 37 16.71 -1.48 -16.73
C LYS A 37 16.23 -2.38 -17.88
N ASP A 38 16.89 -3.52 -18.09
CA ASP A 38 16.57 -4.45 -19.18
C ASP A 38 15.54 -5.52 -18.74
N ILE A 39 15.27 -5.63 -17.43
CA ILE A 39 14.43 -6.68 -16.85
C ILE A 39 12.97 -6.23 -16.79
N SER A 40 12.06 -7.12 -17.20
CA SER A 40 10.63 -6.97 -16.96
C SER A 40 10.00 -8.31 -16.58
N LEU A 41 8.97 -8.26 -15.73
CA LEU A 41 8.30 -9.45 -15.19
C LEU A 41 6.86 -9.55 -15.71
N VAL A 42 6.48 -10.74 -16.18
CA VAL A 42 5.14 -11.05 -16.69
C VAL A 42 4.55 -12.20 -15.90
N SER A 43 3.34 -12.02 -15.37
CA SER A 43 2.59 -13.10 -14.71
C SER A 43 1.96 -14.01 -15.75
N SER A 44 2.24 -15.31 -15.68
CA SER A 44 1.76 -16.35 -16.58
C SER A 44 0.96 -17.41 -15.84
N THR A 45 -0.30 -17.60 -16.25
CA THR A 45 -1.21 -18.62 -15.69
C THR A 45 -0.72 -20.07 -15.84
N GLN A 46 0.26 -20.32 -16.71
CA GLN A 46 0.86 -21.65 -16.94
C GLN A 46 2.27 -21.81 -16.36
N LYS A 47 2.98 -20.70 -16.10
CA LYS A 47 4.44 -20.72 -15.81
C LYS A 47 4.87 -19.89 -14.60
N GLY A 48 3.94 -19.32 -13.84
CA GLY A 48 4.28 -18.42 -12.73
C GLY A 48 4.83 -17.09 -13.25
N ILE A 49 5.93 -16.59 -12.69
CA ILE A 49 6.59 -15.39 -13.21
C ILE A 49 7.52 -15.75 -14.36
N VAL A 50 7.30 -15.12 -15.50
CA VAL A 50 8.16 -15.17 -16.69
C VAL A 50 8.99 -13.88 -16.74
N VAL A 51 10.28 -14.00 -17.01
CA VAL A 51 11.19 -12.85 -17.08
C VAL A 51 11.50 -12.54 -18.54
N HIS A 52 11.21 -11.31 -18.95
CA HIS A 52 11.62 -10.80 -20.26
C HIS A 52 12.83 -9.89 -20.06
N LEU A 53 13.94 -10.24 -20.69
CA LEU A 53 15.16 -9.45 -20.74
C LEU A 53 15.25 -8.78 -22.10
N LYS A 54 15.32 -7.46 -22.12
CA LYS A 54 15.53 -6.69 -23.34
C LYS A 54 16.94 -6.95 -23.91
N ALA A 55 17.13 -6.63 -25.18
CA ALA A 55 18.45 -6.30 -25.73
C ALA A 55 19.00 -5.05 -25.02
N ALA A 56 20.21 -5.17 -24.45
CA ALA A 56 20.88 -4.09 -23.75
C ALA A 56 21.49 -3.09 -24.75
N GLU A 57 21.61 -1.82 -24.33
CA GLU A 57 22.12 -0.73 -25.16
C GLU A 57 23.62 -0.88 -25.49
N ASN A 58 24.39 -1.42 -24.52
CA ASN A 58 25.82 -1.67 -24.64
C ASN A 58 26.11 -3.14 -24.24
N PRO A 59 25.78 -4.12 -25.10
CA PRO A 59 25.87 -5.53 -24.75
C PRO A 59 27.33 -6.02 -24.78
N TRP A 60 27.74 -6.79 -23.77
CA TRP A 60 29.09 -7.36 -23.70
C TRP A 60 29.39 -8.27 -24.93
N PRO A 61 30.65 -8.36 -25.41
CA PRO A 61 30.97 -8.94 -26.72
C PRO A 61 30.55 -10.40 -26.91
N PHE A 62 30.52 -11.21 -25.84
CA PHE A 62 30.26 -12.65 -25.89
C PHE A 62 28.94 -13.07 -25.23
N THR A 63 28.11 -12.12 -24.81
CA THR A 63 26.85 -12.41 -24.11
C THR A 63 25.66 -12.36 -25.07
N ARG A 64 24.54 -12.94 -24.63
CA ARG A 64 23.25 -12.88 -25.36
C ARG A 64 22.47 -11.57 -25.10
N GLN A 65 23.09 -10.55 -24.51
CA GLN A 65 22.46 -9.23 -24.30
C GLN A 65 22.10 -8.50 -25.60
N LYS A 66 22.48 -9.01 -26.78
CA LYS A 66 22.24 -8.41 -28.11
C LYS A 66 20.83 -8.66 -28.67
N GLU A 67 20.06 -9.56 -28.06
CA GLU A 67 18.72 -9.99 -28.49
C GLU A 67 17.72 -9.87 -27.34
N ASP A 68 16.42 -9.71 -27.64
CA ASP A 68 15.37 -9.84 -26.62
C ASP A 68 15.22 -11.33 -26.22
N ARG A 69 15.10 -11.61 -24.92
CA ARG A 69 15.12 -12.96 -24.34
C ARG A 69 13.96 -13.17 -23.40
N THR A 70 13.40 -14.38 -23.38
CA THR A 70 12.35 -14.78 -22.44
C THR A 70 12.82 -15.98 -21.63
N LEU A 71 12.86 -15.84 -20.30
CA LEU A 71 13.26 -16.88 -19.36
C LEU A 71 12.02 -17.36 -18.60
N THR A 72 11.73 -18.65 -18.72
CA THR A 72 10.63 -19.32 -18.00
C THR A 72 11.13 -20.27 -16.91
N GLN A 73 12.43 -20.24 -16.64
CA GLN A 73 13.11 -20.92 -15.54
C GLN A 73 14.38 -20.10 -15.24
N ILE A 74 14.61 -19.82 -13.97
CA ILE A 74 15.83 -19.23 -13.41
C ILE A 74 16.03 -19.98 -12.10
N ASP A 75 17.22 -20.55 -11.91
CA ASP A 75 17.51 -21.43 -10.78
C ASP A 75 18.29 -20.70 -9.67
N LEU A 76 19.01 -19.63 -10.02
CA LEU A 76 19.70 -18.72 -9.09
C LEU A 76 19.85 -17.31 -9.70
N VAL A 77 19.86 -16.28 -8.86
CA VAL A 77 20.20 -14.90 -9.25
C VAL A 77 21.44 -14.40 -8.49
N LEU A 78 22.41 -13.85 -9.22
CA LEU A 78 23.48 -13.03 -8.66
C LEU A 78 23.11 -11.55 -8.91
N MET A 79 22.92 -10.79 -7.84
CA MET A 79 22.79 -9.33 -7.90
C MET A 79 24.15 -8.70 -7.62
N ARG A 80 24.56 -7.69 -8.40
CA ARG A 80 25.81 -6.92 -8.17
C ARG A 80 25.64 -5.41 -8.31
N ASN A 81 24.42 -4.94 -8.62
CA ASN A 81 24.11 -3.52 -8.71
C ASN A 81 22.85 -3.19 -7.90
N PHE A 82 22.72 -1.96 -7.42
CA PHE A 82 21.55 -1.52 -6.63
C PHE A 82 20.25 -1.57 -7.45
N PRO A 83 19.12 -2.01 -6.86
CA PRO A 83 17.79 -1.95 -7.49
C PRO A 83 17.19 -0.54 -7.62
N THR A 84 17.92 0.51 -7.28
CA THR A 84 17.59 1.91 -7.53
C THR A 84 18.78 2.61 -8.19
N ASP A 85 18.56 3.43 -9.21
CA ASP A 85 19.64 4.09 -9.94
C ASP A 85 19.85 5.57 -9.57
N LEU A 86 21.03 6.09 -9.96
CA LEU A 86 21.44 7.48 -9.73
C LEU A 86 20.65 8.51 -10.57
N HIS A 87 19.65 8.06 -11.34
CA HIS A 87 18.79 8.88 -12.19
C HIS A 87 17.30 8.78 -11.82
N GLY A 88 16.98 8.19 -10.66
CA GLY A 88 15.62 8.14 -10.10
C GLY A 88 14.75 7.00 -10.63
N LYS A 89 15.32 5.99 -11.29
CA LYS A 89 14.56 4.77 -11.65
C LYS A 89 14.60 3.77 -10.50
N ASP A 90 13.45 3.15 -10.27
CA ASP A 90 13.18 2.25 -9.16
C ASP A 90 12.74 0.87 -9.65
N TYR A 91 13.54 -0.15 -9.35
CA TYR A 91 13.34 -1.54 -9.73
C TYR A 91 12.95 -2.43 -8.53
N ARG A 92 12.57 -1.84 -7.39
CA ARG A 92 12.10 -2.57 -6.19
C ARG A 92 10.93 -3.50 -6.46
N SER A 93 10.09 -3.17 -7.44
CA SER A 93 9.00 -4.03 -7.93
C SER A 93 9.49 -5.34 -8.55
N ILE A 94 10.66 -5.33 -9.22
CA ILE A 94 11.30 -6.51 -9.79
C ILE A 94 11.86 -7.40 -8.67
N VAL A 95 12.52 -6.79 -7.67
CA VAL A 95 12.99 -7.49 -6.45
C VAL A 95 11.82 -8.15 -5.71
N MET A 96 10.71 -7.44 -5.52
CA MET A 96 9.49 -8.02 -4.93
C MET A 96 8.95 -9.18 -5.76
N GLY A 97 8.93 -9.06 -7.09
CA GLY A 97 8.48 -10.12 -7.98
C GLY A 97 9.32 -11.40 -7.84
N PHE A 98 10.65 -11.29 -7.87
CA PHE A 98 11.55 -12.42 -7.64
C PHE A 98 11.38 -13.05 -6.24
N MET A 99 11.20 -12.22 -5.21
CA MET A 99 10.92 -12.68 -3.84
C MET A 99 9.59 -13.44 -3.74
N ILE A 100 8.54 -12.97 -4.42
CA ILE A 100 7.21 -13.64 -4.46
C ILE A 100 7.28 -14.95 -5.25
N ALA A 101 8.04 -14.99 -6.34
CA ALA A 101 8.34 -16.23 -7.09
C ALA A 101 9.28 -17.20 -6.34
N ARG A 102 9.86 -16.77 -5.21
CA ARG A 102 10.80 -17.55 -4.39
C ARG A 102 12.04 -18.02 -5.15
N ILE A 103 12.52 -17.22 -6.10
CA ILE A 103 13.75 -17.55 -6.84
C ILE A 103 14.95 -17.42 -5.87
N PRO A 104 15.86 -18.40 -5.81
CA PRO A 104 17.08 -18.30 -5.02
C PRO A 104 17.97 -17.14 -5.49
N ALA A 105 18.72 -16.54 -4.56
CA ALA A 105 19.75 -15.55 -4.87
C ALA A 105 20.89 -15.62 -3.86
N VAL A 106 22.11 -15.24 -4.27
CA VAL A 106 23.33 -15.34 -3.43
C VAL A 106 23.20 -14.50 -2.17
N ASN A 107 23.00 -13.18 -2.30
CA ASN A 107 22.32 -12.41 -1.24
C ASN A 107 20.82 -12.51 -1.49
N SER A 108 20.04 -12.82 -0.46
CA SER A 108 18.60 -13.01 -0.59
C SER A 108 17.91 -11.74 -1.09
N PHE A 109 16.83 -11.88 -1.87
CA PHE A 109 16.00 -10.74 -2.27
C PHE A 109 15.41 -9.99 -1.07
N HIS A 110 15.21 -10.65 0.08
CA HIS A 110 14.75 -9.99 1.30
C HIS A 110 15.83 -9.09 1.90
N SER A 111 17.07 -9.58 2.05
CA SER A 111 18.17 -8.79 2.60
C SER A 111 18.53 -7.61 1.70
N VAL A 112 18.63 -7.81 0.38
CA VAL A 112 18.81 -6.71 -0.59
C VAL A 112 17.64 -5.71 -0.55
N PHE A 113 16.39 -6.18 -0.44
CA PHE A 113 15.22 -5.30 -0.33
C PHE A 113 15.27 -4.41 0.92
N MET A 114 15.62 -4.99 2.07
CA MET A 114 15.65 -4.28 3.35
C MET A 114 16.89 -3.37 3.49
N CYS A 115 18.03 -3.73 2.90
CA CYS A 115 19.24 -2.91 2.87
C CYS A 115 19.03 -1.54 2.19
N MET A 116 18.13 -1.44 1.19
CA MET A 116 17.75 -0.15 0.59
C MET A 116 17.04 0.81 1.58
N ASN A 117 16.59 0.36 2.75
CA ASN A 117 16.10 1.24 3.80
C ASN A 117 17.22 1.58 4.79
N ARG A 118 17.88 2.72 4.56
CA ARG A 118 19.00 3.20 5.37
C ARG A 118 18.73 3.26 6.87
N ILE A 119 17.51 3.60 7.30
CA ILE A 119 17.17 3.69 8.73
C ILE A 119 17.21 2.31 9.38
N LEU A 120 16.54 1.35 8.75
CA LEU A 120 16.43 -0.02 9.27
C LEU A 120 17.80 -0.68 9.26
N LEU A 121 18.57 -0.48 8.19
CA LEU A 121 19.95 -0.96 8.07
C LEU A 121 20.84 -0.38 9.18
N GLN A 122 20.73 0.91 9.49
CA GLN A 122 21.51 1.54 10.57
C GLN A 122 21.11 1.05 11.96
N ALA A 123 19.81 0.82 12.19
CA ALA A 123 19.31 0.28 13.45
C ALA A 123 19.83 -1.16 13.68
N GLU A 124 19.71 -2.03 12.69
CA GLU A 124 20.26 -3.39 12.77
C GLU A 124 21.80 -3.40 12.84
N MET A 125 22.48 -2.48 12.16
CA MET A 125 23.95 -2.35 12.26
C MET A 125 24.38 -1.90 13.66
N THR A 126 23.64 -0.99 14.31
CA THR A 126 23.88 -0.65 15.73
C THR A 126 23.84 -1.90 16.59
N SER A 127 22.75 -2.67 16.53
CA SER A 127 22.63 -3.90 17.33
C SER A 127 23.56 -5.03 16.90
N ALA A 128 24.04 -5.06 15.65
CA ALA A 128 25.12 -5.95 15.23
C ALA A 128 26.47 -5.56 15.84
N THR A 129 26.80 -4.26 15.90
CA THR A 129 28.03 -3.78 16.55
C THR A 129 28.01 -4.04 18.06
N GLU A 130 26.86 -3.89 18.71
CA GLU A 130 26.66 -4.24 20.13
C GLU A 130 26.94 -5.73 20.38
N ARG A 131 26.26 -6.64 19.64
CA ARG A 131 26.49 -8.09 19.74
C ARG A 131 27.96 -8.48 19.48
N ALA A 132 28.58 -7.87 18.46
CA ALA A 132 29.97 -8.19 18.11
C ALA A 132 30.96 -7.74 19.21
N ASN A 133 30.73 -6.59 19.84
CA ASN A 133 31.50 -6.15 21.00
C ASN A 133 31.32 -7.11 22.20
N ASP A 134 30.10 -7.59 22.45
CA ASP A 134 29.84 -8.48 23.58
C ASP A 134 30.49 -9.87 23.40
N LEU A 135 30.43 -10.45 22.19
CA LEU A 135 31.18 -11.66 21.85
C LEU A 135 32.69 -11.50 22.04
N LEU A 136 33.25 -10.34 21.67
CA LEU A 136 34.67 -10.04 21.87
C LEU A 136 35.03 -9.94 23.36
N LYS A 137 34.17 -9.32 24.20
CA LYS A 137 34.33 -9.31 25.66
C LYS A 137 34.29 -10.71 26.27
N GLU A 138 33.32 -11.54 25.87
CA GLU A 138 33.17 -12.92 26.35
C GLU A 138 34.38 -13.80 26.00
N SER A 139 34.94 -13.62 24.79
CA SER A 139 36.17 -14.30 24.37
C SER A 139 37.46 -13.79 25.05
N ALA A 140 37.37 -12.75 25.89
CA ALA A 140 38.49 -12.01 26.47
C ALA A 140 39.49 -11.46 25.42
N ALA A 141 39.06 -11.27 24.18
CA ALA A 141 39.89 -10.74 23.10
C ALA A 141 40.16 -9.25 23.32
N GLN A 142 41.43 -8.85 23.25
CA GLN A 142 41.81 -7.44 23.27
C GLN A 142 41.50 -6.80 21.92
N ALA A 143 40.26 -6.30 21.78
CA ALA A 143 39.76 -5.60 20.60
C ALA A 143 39.31 -4.17 20.98
N PRO A 144 39.39 -3.19 20.05
CA PRO A 144 38.77 -1.90 20.24
C PRO A 144 37.24 -2.02 20.21
N GLN A 145 36.54 -1.06 20.82
CA GLN A 145 35.08 -1.01 20.74
C GLN A 145 34.63 -0.41 19.40
N LEU A 146 33.79 -1.13 18.67
CA LEU A 146 33.13 -0.63 17.45
C LEU A 146 31.76 -0.02 17.80
N ARG A 147 31.48 1.20 17.34
CA ARG A 147 30.15 1.83 17.48
C ARG A 147 29.57 2.21 16.12
N ALA A 148 28.30 1.94 15.87
CA ALA A 148 27.62 2.51 14.71
C ALA A 148 27.45 4.04 14.87
N VAL A 149 27.52 4.78 13.76
CA VAL A 149 27.15 6.20 13.75
C VAL A 149 25.63 6.38 13.94
N SER A 150 25.21 7.35 14.75
CA SER A 150 23.78 7.69 14.88
C SER A 150 23.30 8.45 13.65
N ILE A 151 22.15 8.06 13.09
CA ILE A 151 21.57 8.70 11.91
C ILE A 151 20.16 9.18 12.21
N HIS A 152 19.93 10.48 12.03
CA HIS A 152 18.59 11.08 12.00
C HIS A 152 18.03 11.01 10.58
N TYR A 153 16.76 10.64 10.43
CA TYR A 153 16.11 10.45 9.14
C TYR A 153 14.95 11.42 8.94
N PHE A 154 14.87 12.00 7.74
CA PHE A 154 13.85 12.95 7.34
C PHE A 154 13.13 12.40 6.08
N PRO A 155 11.93 11.81 6.23
CA PRO A 155 11.21 11.14 5.12
C PRO A 155 10.79 12.10 4.02
N ASN A 156 10.49 13.33 4.40
CA ASN A 156 10.25 14.44 3.50
C ASN A 156 11.05 15.64 4.06
N THR A 157 11.69 16.39 3.19
CA THR A 157 12.43 17.62 3.52
C THR A 157 11.60 18.88 3.34
N SER A 158 10.39 18.74 2.77
CA SER A 158 9.36 19.78 2.70
C SER A 158 9.25 20.57 4.03
N PRO A 159 9.52 21.88 4.03
CA PRO A 159 9.52 22.69 5.25
C PRO A 159 8.12 22.88 5.85
N THR A 160 7.07 22.36 5.21
CA THR A 160 5.67 22.42 5.69
C THR A 160 5.12 21.08 6.20
N GLU A 161 5.92 20.00 6.24
CA GLU A 161 5.45 18.67 6.70
C GLU A 161 6.22 18.09 7.90
N ASN A 162 7.36 18.66 8.29
CA ASN A 162 8.15 18.18 9.44
C ASN A 162 7.59 18.63 10.80
N HIS A 163 6.43 18.06 11.18
CA HIS A 163 5.82 18.21 12.51
C HIS A 163 6.10 17.02 13.46
N LEU A 164 6.95 16.08 13.04
CA LEU A 164 7.76 15.33 14.02
C LEU A 164 8.47 16.36 14.91
N LYS A 165 8.40 16.18 16.24
CA LYS A 165 9.19 17.00 17.17
C LYS A 165 10.63 17.04 16.67
N ARG A 166 11.17 18.25 16.46
CA ARG A 166 12.62 18.46 16.28
C ARG A 166 13.32 17.63 17.37
N PRO A 167 14.20 16.66 17.03
CA PRO A 167 14.94 15.89 18.03
C PRO A 167 15.62 16.87 18.99
N ASP A 168 15.27 16.79 20.27
CA ASP A 168 15.76 17.74 21.27
C ASP A 168 17.27 17.59 21.39
N GLU A 169 17.97 18.66 21.01
CA GLU A 169 19.41 18.91 21.24
C GLU A 169 20.40 17.84 20.72
N SER A 170 19.93 16.73 20.15
CA SER A 170 20.71 15.50 19.91
C SER A 170 21.55 15.50 18.65
N ILE A 171 21.19 16.29 17.64
CA ILE A 171 22.01 16.45 16.43
C ILE A 171 23.23 17.29 16.82
N SER A 172 24.36 16.62 16.98
CA SER A 172 25.67 17.26 17.17
C SER A 172 26.16 17.86 15.86
N PHE A 173 26.65 19.10 15.92
CA PHE A 173 27.22 19.82 14.79
C PHE A 173 28.73 20.02 14.99
N PRO A 174 29.56 20.01 13.92
CA PRO A 174 29.18 19.87 12.51
C PRO A 174 28.62 18.48 12.17
N ALA A 175 27.76 18.42 11.15
CA ALA A 175 27.07 17.21 10.70
C ALA A 175 27.24 17.00 9.19
N VAL A 176 26.91 15.80 8.73
CA VAL A 176 26.87 15.40 7.31
C VAL A 176 25.44 15.03 6.94
N ILE A 177 24.93 15.66 5.89
CA ILE A 177 23.63 15.38 5.30
C ILE A 177 23.85 14.57 4.02
N LYS A 178 23.26 13.38 3.98
CA LYS A 178 23.25 12.47 2.81
C LYS A 178 21.84 12.44 2.22
N VAL A 179 21.71 12.61 0.91
CA VAL A 179 20.42 12.67 0.21
C VAL A 179 20.21 11.40 -0.63
N GLY A 180 19.04 10.77 -0.51
CA GLY A 180 18.55 9.75 -1.43
C GLY A 180 18.58 8.30 -0.95
N ASN A 181 17.90 7.48 -1.75
CA ASN A 181 17.60 6.06 -1.54
C ASN A 181 18.77 5.04 -1.55
N THR A 182 20.03 5.45 -1.75
CA THR A 182 21.19 4.54 -1.79
C THR A 182 22.12 4.68 -0.57
N HIS A 183 22.92 3.63 -0.33
CA HIS A 183 23.93 3.60 0.74
C HIS A 183 24.90 4.80 0.65
N ALA A 184 25.38 5.12 -0.56
CA ALA A 184 26.20 6.31 -0.80
C ALA A 184 25.39 7.62 -0.88
N GLY A 185 24.15 7.57 -1.37
CA GLY A 185 23.31 8.74 -1.66
C GLY A 185 23.72 9.47 -2.95
N TYR A 186 22.80 10.27 -3.51
CA TYR A 186 23.06 11.15 -4.66
C TYR A 186 24.06 12.26 -4.31
N GLY A 187 24.11 12.67 -3.03
CA GLY A 187 25.04 13.69 -2.55
C GLY A 187 25.24 13.63 -1.04
N LYS A 188 26.49 13.81 -0.61
CA LYS A 188 26.92 14.03 0.79
C LYS A 188 27.34 15.50 0.94
N MET A 189 26.84 16.22 1.96
CA MET A 189 27.07 17.64 2.22
C MET A 189 27.37 17.87 3.70
N ARG A 190 28.27 18.81 4.05
CA ARG A 190 28.62 19.14 5.44
C ARG A 190 27.89 20.41 5.85
N VAL A 191 27.32 20.40 7.04
CA VAL A 191 26.65 21.55 7.69
C VAL A 191 27.35 21.85 9.01
N PHE A 192 27.59 23.12 9.31
CA PHE A 192 28.32 23.57 10.49
C PHE A 192 27.39 23.96 11.64
N ASP A 193 26.16 24.37 11.34
CA ASP A 193 25.12 24.67 12.32
C ASP A 193 23.70 24.33 11.80
N ARG A 194 22.67 24.73 12.58
CA ARG A 194 21.26 24.48 12.29
C ARG A 194 20.69 25.35 11.17
N CYS A 195 21.32 26.49 10.86
CA CYS A 195 20.93 27.34 9.74
C CYS A 195 21.34 26.69 8.42
N ASP A 196 22.58 26.18 8.33
CA ASP A 196 23.04 25.36 7.20
C ASP A 196 22.11 24.14 6.96
N GLU A 197 21.61 23.52 8.03
CA GLU A 197 20.65 22.41 7.94
C GLU A 197 19.28 22.85 7.40
N ASP A 198 18.68 23.92 7.94
CA ASP A 198 17.35 24.39 7.51
C ASP A 198 17.38 25.01 6.09
N ASP A 199 18.43 25.72 5.72
CA ASP A 199 18.65 26.19 4.33
C ASP A 199 18.77 24.99 3.37
N LEU A 200 19.55 23.96 3.73
CA LEU A 200 19.71 22.79 2.87
C LEU A 200 18.42 21.95 2.79
N ARG A 201 17.65 21.83 3.87
CA ARG A 201 16.30 21.23 3.84
C ARG A 201 15.41 21.94 2.81
N SER A 202 15.46 23.26 2.71
CA SER A 202 14.68 24.03 1.73
C SER A 202 15.03 23.70 0.27
N ILE A 203 16.29 23.31 0.00
CA ILE A 203 16.76 22.88 -1.32
C ILE A 203 16.36 21.42 -1.59
N ILE A 204 16.55 20.53 -0.62
CA ILE A 204 16.16 19.11 -0.77
C ILE A 204 14.63 18.98 -0.84
N ALA A 205 13.85 19.93 -0.31
CA ALA A 205 12.39 19.96 -0.48
C ALA A 205 11.90 20.08 -1.94
N LEU A 206 12.81 20.42 -2.87
CA LEU A 206 12.56 20.43 -4.31
C LEU A 206 12.80 19.04 -4.95
N THR A 207 13.35 18.08 -4.22
CA THR A 207 13.51 16.68 -4.63
C THR A 207 12.54 15.78 -3.86
N ASN A 208 11.98 14.78 -4.54
CA ASN A 208 11.05 13.82 -3.92
C ASN A 208 11.80 12.65 -3.25
N GLU A 209 12.87 12.98 -2.51
CA GLU A 209 13.84 12.04 -1.93
C GLU A 209 14.04 12.34 -0.45
N TYR A 210 14.23 11.30 0.37
CA TYR A 210 14.54 11.47 1.79
C TYR A 210 15.98 11.98 1.99
N CYS A 211 16.26 12.54 3.16
CA CYS A 211 17.64 12.76 3.59
C CYS A 211 17.91 12.18 4.98
N THR A 212 19.19 11.94 5.25
CA THR A 212 19.70 11.47 6.54
C THR A 212 20.83 12.36 7.03
N VAL A 213 20.80 12.70 8.31
CA VAL A 213 21.78 13.57 8.98
C VAL A 213 22.53 12.75 10.03
N GLU A 214 23.85 12.72 9.92
CA GLU A 214 24.77 12.03 10.84
C GLU A 214 25.81 13.01 11.36
N PRO A 215 26.34 12.87 12.60
CA PRO A 215 27.39 13.75 13.10
C PRO A 215 28.67 13.60 12.28
N LEU A 216 29.40 14.69 12.04
CA LEU A 216 30.70 14.63 11.38
C LEU A 216 31.71 14.01 12.34
N VAL A 217 32.10 12.77 12.07
CA VAL A 217 33.14 12.07 12.82
C VAL A 217 34.53 12.56 12.37
N GLU A 218 35.38 12.97 13.31
CA GLU A 218 36.80 13.16 13.05
C GLU A 218 37.55 11.82 13.15
N TYR A 219 38.37 11.50 12.16
CA TYR A 219 39.04 10.21 12.01
C TYR A 219 40.47 10.38 11.48
N GLU A 220 41.38 9.47 11.82
CA GLU A 220 42.77 9.53 11.32
C GLU A 220 42.92 8.83 9.97
N TYR A 221 42.17 7.75 9.73
CA TYR A 221 42.00 7.10 8.43
C TYR A 221 40.70 6.29 8.37
N GLU A 222 40.27 5.97 7.16
CA GLU A 222 39.11 5.14 6.86
C GLU A 222 39.60 3.78 6.36
N TYR A 223 38.86 2.72 6.64
CA TYR A 223 39.12 1.38 6.10
C TYR A 223 37.82 0.61 5.89
N ARG A 224 37.88 -0.39 5.01
CA ARG A 224 36.74 -1.23 4.62
C ARG A 224 37.03 -2.68 4.95
N ILE A 225 36.09 -3.34 5.62
CA ILE A 225 36.10 -4.78 5.87
C ILE A 225 35.17 -5.42 4.86
N GLN A 226 35.73 -6.05 3.82
CA GLN A 226 34.97 -6.72 2.76
C GLN A 226 34.79 -8.20 3.11
N LYS A 227 33.59 -8.75 2.87
CA LYS A 227 33.27 -10.18 2.98
C LYS A 227 32.69 -10.71 1.67
N ILE A 228 33.23 -11.84 1.20
CA ILE A 228 32.67 -12.64 0.11
C ILE A 228 32.72 -14.11 0.53
N GLY A 229 31.56 -14.67 0.89
CA GLY A 229 31.47 -15.98 1.53
C GLY A 229 32.23 -15.98 2.86
N GLU A 230 33.14 -16.93 3.07
CA GLU A 230 34.03 -17.00 4.23
C GLU A 230 35.28 -16.11 4.10
N HIS A 231 35.58 -15.60 2.89
CA HIS A 231 36.73 -14.73 2.66
C HIS A 231 36.43 -13.33 3.24
N VAL A 232 37.37 -12.82 4.05
CA VAL A 232 37.30 -11.50 4.67
C VAL A 232 38.65 -10.82 4.48
N ARG A 233 38.64 -9.56 4.04
CA ARG A 233 39.84 -8.77 3.76
C ARG A 233 39.63 -7.30 4.14
N CYS A 234 40.62 -6.70 4.80
CA CYS A 234 40.61 -5.29 5.17
C CYS A 234 41.41 -4.44 4.16
N PHE A 235 40.83 -3.29 3.77
CA PHE A 235 41.46 -2.32 2.87
C PHE A 235 41.52 -0.94 3.52
N ARG A 236 42.72 -0.41 3.69
CA ARG A 236 42.94 0.93 4.24
C ARG A 236 42.91 1.99 3.14
N ARG A 237 42.30 3.13 3.44
CA ARG A 237 42.25 4.28 2.54
C ARG A 237 43.43 5.23 2.76
N ASN A 238 44.20 5.48 1.71
CA ASN A 238 45.27 6.47 1.76
C ASN A 238 44.73 7.89 1.54
N ASN A 239 44.46 8.61 2.63
CA ASN A 239 44.21 10.04 2.60
C ASN A 239 45.50 10.80 2.22
N THR A 240 45.70 11.06 0.93
CA THR A 240 46.89 11.71 0.35
C THR A 240 46.96 13.23 0.64
N LYS A 241 46.90 13.63 1.93
CA LYS A 241 47.19 14.99 2.45
C LYS A 241 47.29 15.01 3.99
N ARG A 242 48.38 14.49 4.57
CA ARG A 242 48.83 14.93 5.91
C ARG A 242 49.59 16.26 5.76
N GLY A 243 48.94 17.41 6.00
CA GLY A 243 49.62 18.71 5.81
C GLY A 243 48.89 19.99 6.23
N LYS A 244 48.98 20.34 7.51
CA LYS A 244 48.91 21.71 8.10
C LYS A 244 47.86 22.70 7.52
N GLY A 245 46.79 22.92 8.28
CA GLY A 245 45.74 23.92 8.00
C GLY A 245 44.36 23.30 8.20
N ASP A 246 43.36 24.10 8.51
CA ASP A 246 42.05 23.59 8.93
C ASP A 246 41.36 22.71 7.87
N HIS A 247 40.91 21.55 8.34
CA HIS A 247 40.06 20.56 7.67
C HIS A 247 40.67 19.84 6.45
N GLY A 248 40.91 18.53 6.62
CA GLY A 248 41.24 17.63 5.51
C GLY A 248 40.04 17.32 4.59
N ASP A 249 40.33 16.67 3.47
CA ASP A 249 39.35 16.28 2.45
C ASP A 249 38.37 15.21 3.01
N TRP A 250 37.24 15.66 3.58
CA TRP A 250 36.25 14.82 4.27
C TRP A 250 35.25 14.09 3.34
N LYS A 251 35.22 14.44 2.05
CA LYS A 251 34.22 13.97 1.07
C LYS A 251 34.88 13.21 -0.09
N ASN A 252 35.26 11.96 0.18
CA ASN A 252 36.03 11.14 -0.76
C ASN A 252 35.21 9.91 -1.22
N ASN A 253 35.07 9.68 -2.54
CA ASN A 253 34.37 8.51 -3.09
C ASN A 253 35.32 7.33 -3.32
N TRP A 254 34.90 6.10 -2.99
CA TRP A 254 35.76 4.91 -3.03
C TRP A 254 36.26 4.52 -4.43
N GLY A 255 35.59 4.94 -5.51
CA GLY A 255 35.97 4.56 -6.89
C GLY A 255 37.18 5.27 -7.51
N ASN A 256 37.76 6.30 -6.87
CA ASN A 256 38.70 7.23 -7.52
C ASN A 256 40.05 7.42 -6.79
N LEU A 257 40.42 6.55 -5.84
CA LEU A 257 41.57 6.77 -4.95
C LEU A 257 42.45 5.53 -4.77
N ALA A 258 43.66 5.74 -4.23
CA ALA A 258 44.59 4.68 -3.88
C ALA A 258 44.25 4.05 -2.51
N PHE A 259 44.42 2.74 -2.43
CA PHE A 259 44.20 1.92 -1.24
C PHE A 259 45.48 1.17 -0.86
N GLU A 260 45.58 0.78 0.40
CA GLU A 260 46.60 -0.14 0.89
C GLU A 260 45.92 -1.37 1.49
N ASN A 261 46.52 -2.54 1.30
CA ASN A 261 46.06 -3.76 1.93
C ASN A 261 46.36 -3.70 3.44
N MET A 262 45.37 -4.06 4.27
CA MET A 262 45.45 -3.95 5.73
C MET A 262 45.31 -5.33 6.38
N ASP A 263 46.14 -5.60 7.39
CA ASP A 263 46.13 -6.88 8.09
C ASP A 263 44.75 -7.12 8.73
N THR A 264 44.16 -8.27 8.40
CA THR A 264 42.79 -8.60 8.80
C THR A 264 42.81 -9.24 10.19
N GLU A 265 42.91 -8.41 11.22
CA GLU A 265 42.86 -8.84 12.62
C GLU A 265 41.59 -9.66 12.98
N PRO A 266 41.64 -10.58 13.97
CA PRO A 266 40.52 -11.45 14.31
C PRO A 266 39.21 -10.72 14.64
N HIS A 267 39.29 -9.53 15.21
CA HIS A 267 38.11 -8.76 15.61
C HIS A 267 37.31 -8.24 14.40
N HIS A 268 37.98 -7.89 13.29
CA HIS A 268 37.33 -7.49 12.04
C HIS A 268 36.38 -8.57 11.51
N ARG A 269 36.81 -9.84 11.62
CA ARG A 269 36.01 -11.00 11.22
C ARG A 269 34.73 -11.11 12.06
N VAL A 270 34.82 -10.95 13.38
CA VAL A 270 33.63 -10.98 14.26
C VAL A 270 32.65 -9.85 13.92
N TRP A 271 33.14 -8.63 13.67
CA TRP A 271 32.28 -7.51 13.28
C TRP A 271 31.56 -7.73 11.96
N ILE A 272 32.28 -8.15 10.90
CA ILE A 272 31.65 -8.36 9.59
C ILE A 272 30.74 -9.60 9.57
N GLU A 273 31.05 -10.65 10.34
CA GLU A 273 30.18 -11.83 10.47
C GLU A 273 28.89 -11.54 11.27
N GLU A 274 28.90 -10.65 12.26
CA GLU A 274 27.67 -10.16 12.89
C GLU A 274 26.86 -9.23 11.97
N CYS A 275 27.53 -8.32 11.26
CA CYS A 275 26.86 -7.45 10.27
C CYS A 275 26.28 -8.24 9.10
N ALA A 276 26.93 -9.34 8.70
CA ALA A 276 26.46 -10.23 7.63
C ALA A 276 25.20 -11.02 7.99
N LYS A 277 24.76 -11.06 9.26
CA LYS A 277 23.52 -11.76 9.67
C LYS A 277 22.25 -10.93 9.43
N ILE A 278 22.39 -9.65 9.11
CA ILE A 278 21.28 -8.69 8.95
C ILE A 278 20.33 -9.11 7.82
N PHE A 279 19.02 -8.91 8.04
CA PHE A 279 17.88 -9.05 7.11
C PHE A 279 17.72 -10.33 6.27
N GLY A 280 18.48 -11.40 6.50
CA GLY A 280 18.42 -12.60 5.65
C GLY A 280 19.76 -13.26 5.36
N GLY A 281 20.86 -12.71 5.88
CA GLY A 281 22.19 -13.09 5.47
C GLY A 281 22.69 -12.25 4.30
N LEU A 282 23.97 -11.91 4.35
CA LEU A 282 24.74 -11.26 3.31
C LEU A 282 26.01 -12.09 3.08
N ASP A 283 26.02 -12.88 2.01
CA ASP A 283 27.22 -13.62 1.61
C ASP A 283 28.26 -12.66 0.99
N ILE A 284 27.79 -11.62 0.31
CA ILE A 284 28.58 -10.50 -0.23
C ILE A 284 28.20 -9.21 0.52
N CYS A 285 29.14 -8.59 1.23
CA CYS A 285 28.95 -7.27 1.85
C CYS A 285 30.28 -6.57 2.14
N ALA A 286 30.23 -5.27 2.49
CA ALA A 286 31.41 -4.54 2.96
C ALA A 286 31.06 -3.46 4.00
N LEU A 287 31.71 -3.48 5.16
CA LEU A 287 31.53 -2.51 6.24
C LEU A 287 32.59 -1.41 6.16
N ASP A 288 32.17 -0.16 6.05
CA ASP A 288 33.04 1.02 6.09
C ASP A 288 33.21 1.53 7.52
N VAL A 289 34.46 1.70 7.95
CA VAL A 289 34.84 2.03 9.34
C VAL A 289 35.83 3.20 9.38
N PHE A 290 35.63 4.11 10.33
CA PHE A 290 36.59 5.16 10.67
C PHE A 290 37.40 4.76 11.91
N HIS A 291 38.73 4.84 11.79
CA HIS A 291 39.66 4.75 12.91
C HIS A 291 39.76 6.12 13.59
N CYS A 292 39.19 6.23 14.80
CA CYS A 292 39.19 7.46 15.61
C CYS A 292 40.00 7.25 16.90
N ARG A 293 40.44 8.35 17.53
CA ARG A 293 41.24 8.30 18.77
C ARG A 293 40.52 7.63 19.94
N ASP A 294 39.20 7.74 19.97
CA ASP A 294 38.34 7.23 21.03
C ASP A 294 37.64 5.90 20.65
N GLY A 295 38.16 5.18 19.65
CA GLY A 295 37.64 3.89 19.19
C GLY A 295 37.17 3.89 17.73
N GLU A 296 36.55 2.78 17.31
CA GLU A 296 36.22 2.51 15.91
C GLU A 296 34.76 2.87 15.62
N VAL A 297 34.48 3.48 14.46
CA VAL A 297 33.12 3.93 14.10
C VAL A 297 32.65 3.30 12.79
N ALA A 298 31.64 2.44 12.85
CA ALA A 298 30.96 1.88 11.69
C ALA A 298 30.02 2.93 11.04
N ILE A 299 30.23 3.19 9.76
CA ILE A 299 29.61 4.32 9.03
C ILE A 299 28.48 3.82 8.12
N GLU A 300 28.76 2.78 7.35
CA GLU A 300 27.99 2.39 6.16
C GLU A 300 28.22 0.89 5.91
N LEU A 301 27.18 0.06 6.05
CA LEU A 301 27.21 -1.32 5.58
C LEU A 301 26.73 -1.34 4.11
N ASN A 302 27.59 -1.80 3.22
CA ASN A 302 27.30 -1.99 1.80
C ASN A 302 26.88 -3.44 1.59
N ASP A 303 25.87 -3.66 0.74
CA ASP A 303 25.30 -4.99 0.47
C ASP A 303 26.01 -5.68 -0.72
N THR A 304 25.26 -6.48 -1.49
CA THR A 304 25.70 -7.18 -2.69
C THR A 304 26.26 -6.27 -3.79
N ALA A 305 25.98 -4.97 -3.77
CA ALA A 305 26.51 -3.98 -4.72
C ALA A 305 27.76 -3.25 -4.20
N CYS A 306 28.47 -3.80 -3.21
CA CYS A 306 29.79 -3.31 -2.81
C CYS A 306 30.80 -3.32 -3.98
N GLY A 307 31.49 -2.20 -4.20
CA GLY A 307 32.56 -2.09 -5.19
C GLY A 307 33.82 -2.85 -4.76
N LEU A 308 34.41 -3.61 -5.69
CA LEU A 308 35.60 -4.45 -5.48
C LEU A 308 36.89 -3.64 -5.62
N MET A 309 37.99 -4.19 -5.09
CA MET A 309 39.33 -3.61 -5.26
C MET A 309 40.01 -4.15 -6.51
N PHE A 310 40.47 -3.25 -7.39
CA PHE A 310 41.08 -3.63 -8.67
C PHE A 310 42.25 -4.61 -8.55
N GLU A 311 43.10 -4.47 -7.52
CA GLU A 311 44.22 -5.40 -7.25
C GLU A 311 43.78 -6.85 -7.00
N HIS A 312 42.56 -7.05 -6.48
CA HIS A 312 42.04 -8.35 -6.02
C HIS A 312 40.77 -8.77 -6.76
N GLN A 313 40.36 -8.02 -7.78
CA GLN A 313 39.06 -8.17 -8.44
C GLN A 313 38.86 -9.58 -9.01
N ASP A 314 39.92 -10.19 -9.56
CA ASP A 314 39.87 -11.57 -10.08
C ASP A 314 39.74 -12.63 -8.97
N GLU A 315 40.30 -12.39 -7.76
CA GLU A 315 40.13 -13.27 -6.59
C GLU A 315 38.71 -13.15 -6.03
N ASP A 316 38.21 -11.93 -5.86
CA ASP A 316 36.86 -11.62 -5.39
C ASP A 316 35.79 -12.22 -6.35
N ILE A 317 36.03 -12.15 -7.65
CA ILE A 317 35.23 -12.82 -8.69
C ILE A 317 35.30 -14.35 -8.54
N GLY A 318 36.46 -14.91 -8.22
CA GLY A 318 36.62 -16.32 -7.88
C GLY A 318 35.76 -16.75 -6.69
N HIS A 319 35.74 -15.96 -5.62
CA HIS A 319 34.93 -16.24 -4.43
C HIS A 319 33.42 -16.09 -4.69
N MET A 320 32.98 -15.07 -5.46
CA MET A 320 31.57 -14.94 -5.86
C MET A 320 31.10 -16.05 -6.82
N ARG A 321 32.01 -16.53 -7.68
CA ARG A 321 31.79 -17.71 -8.53
C ARG A 321 31.58 -18.97 -7.69
N ASP A 322 32.34 -19.14 -6.62
CA ASP A 322 32.24 -20.34 -5.77
C ASP A 322 30.96 -20.32 -4.92
N LEU A 323 30.51 -19.15 -4.45
CA LEU A 323 29.17 -18.99 -3.84
C LEU A 323 28.01 -19.45 -4.76
N ILE A 324 28.13 -19.27 -6.07
CA ILE A 324 27.13 -19.79 -7.04
C ILE A 324 27.13 -21.33 -7.08
N VAL A 325 28.29 -21.97 -6.90
CA VAL A 325 28.41 -23.43 -6.83
C VAL A 325 27.89 -23.96 -5.49
N ASP A 326 28.18 -23.27 -4.38
CA ASP A 326 27.66 -23.65 -3.06
C ASP A 326 26.13 -23.57 -3.00
N GLN A 327 25.53 -22.50 -3.54
CA GLN A 327 24.06 -22.38 -3.64
C GLN A 327 23.44 -23.48 -4.53
N TYR A 328 24.14 -23.92 -5.58
CA TYR A 328 23.72 -25.09 -6.38
C TYR A 328 23.76 -26.38 -5.55
N LEU A 329 24.81 -26.63 -4.77
CA LEU A 329 24.95 -27.83 -3.93
C LEU A 329 23.90 -27.87 -2.80
N LEU A 330 23.59 -26.72 -2.19
CA LEU A 330 22.50 -26.55 -1.23
C LEU A 330 21.13 -26.82 -1.88
N GLY A 331 20.89 -26.31 -3.09
CA GLY A 331 19.69 -26.62 -3.86
C GLY A 331 19.54 -28.10 -4.19
N ALA A 332 20.60 -28.76 -4.65
CA ALA A 332 20.60 -30.17 -5.01
C ALA A 332 20.34 -31.10 -3.80
N SER A 333 20.93 -30.78 -2.64
CA SER A 333 20.78 -31.58 -1.41
C SER A 333 19.40 -31.45 -0.74
N ALA A 334 18.63 -30.40 -1.06
CA ALA A 334 17.23 -30.28 -0.63
C ALA A 334 16.26 -31.19 -1.40
N ILE A 335 16.65 -31.72 -2.58
CA ILE A 335 15.77 -32.50 -3.47
C ILE A 335 15.82 -33.99 -3.10
N GLY A 336 15.31 -34.30 -1.90
CA GLY A 336 14.87 -35.65 -1.56
C GLY A 336 13.63 -36.05 -2.38
N PRO A 337 13.41 -37.35 -2.67
CA PRO A 337 12.45 -37.81 -3.68
C PRO A 337 10.99 -37.48 -3.31
N THR A 338 10.50 -36.34 -3.80
CA THR A 338 9.18 -35.78 -3.44
C THR A 338 8.29 -35.63 -4.67
N LEU A 339 7.57 -36.71 -5.01
CA LEU A 339 6.32 -36.73 -5.79
C LEU A 339 6.17 -35.76 -6.98
N THR A 340 7.01 -35.93 -8.01
CA THR A 340 6.74 -35.43 -9.37
C THR A 340 6.24 -36.56 -10.27
N ASN A 341 4.92 -36.79 -10.28
CA ASN A 341 4.10 -37.24 -11.43
C ASN A 341 2.69 -37.64 -10.96
N ILE A 342 1.70 -36.79 -11.21
CA ILE A 342 0.30 -37.20 -11.37
C ILE A 342 -0.19 -36.62 -12.70
N GLU A 343 -0.16 -37.45 -13.74
CA GLU A 343 -0.77 -37.14 -15.03
C GLU A 343 -2.31 -37.11 -14.89
N ARG A 344 -2.99 -36.44 -15.83
CA ARG A 344 -4.45 -36.40 -15.88
C ARG A 344 -5.03 -37.72 -16.42
N GLY A 345 -5.03 -38.75 -15.58
CA GLY A 345 -5.72 -40.03 -15.85
C GLY A 345 -7.22 -39.93 -15.60
N SER A 346 -8.03 -40.40 -16.54
CA SER A 346 -9.50 -40.43 -16.45
C SER A 346 -10.05 -41.80 -16.01
N SER A 347 -11.30 -41.79 -15.51
CA SER A 347 -12.28 -42.89 -15.43
C SER A 347 -12.30 -43.83 -14.19
N SER A 348 -13.54 -44.05 -13.72
CA SER A 348 -14.11 -45.25 -13.08
C SER A 348 -13.35 -46.02 -11.98
N GLY A 349 -13.79 -45.81 -10.72
CA GLY A 349 -14.51 -46.80 -9.89
C GLY A 349 -13.91 -48.19 -9.60
N GLY A 350 -13.90 -48.58 -8.32
CA GLY A 350 -13.66 -49.96 -7.88
C GLY A 350 -13.31 -50.07 -6.39
N CYS A 351 -13.85 -51.09 -5.71
CA CYS A 351 -13.46 -51.45 -4.34
C CYS A 351 -12.41 -52.57 -4.37
N GLY A 352 -11.43 -52.58 -3.46
CA GLY A 352 -10.44 -53.66 -3.38
C GLY A 352 -9.54 -53.58 -2.15
N GLN A 353 -9.67 -54.54 -1.23
CA GLN A 353 -8.71 -54.79 -0.14
C GLN A 353 -7.47 -55.56 -0.69
N LEU A 354 -6.28 -55.41 -0.08
CA LEU A 354 -5.68 -56.51 0.68
C LEU A 354 -4.38 -56.18 1.47
N ARG A 355 -4.27 -56.88 2.62
CA ARG A 355 -3.09 -57.44 3.32
C ARG A 355 -1.81 -56.62 3.61
N MET A 356 -1.55 -56.56 4.91
CA MET A 356 -0.24 -56.42 5.58
C MET A 356 0.65 -57.66 5.42
N LEU A 357 1.96 -57.49 5.44
CA LEU A 357 2.98 -58.51 5.77
C LEU A 357 4.17 -57.83 6.47
N MET A 358 4.71 -58.42 7.54
CA MET A 358 5.84 -57.84 8.30
C MET A 358 7.04 -58.80 8.37
N SER A 359 8.22 -58.28 8.04
CA SER A 359 9.56 -58.84 8.33
C SER A 359 10.61 -57.81 7.88
N GLY A 360 11.66 -57.49 8.62
CA GLY A 360 12.06 -57.88 9.99
C GLY A 360 13.41 -57.21 10.32
N THR A 361 13.72 -57.00 11.60
CA THR A 361 14.93 -56.26 12.04
C THR A 361 15.91 -57.13 12.82
N PRO A 362 17.18 -57.13 12.44
CA PRO A 362 18.35 -57.06 13.33
C PRO A 362 18.63 -55.56 13.65
N GLU A 363 19.16 -55.12 14.79
CA GLU A 363 20.26 -55.63 15.64
C GLU A 363 21.62 -55.68 14.91
N ALA A 364 22.70 -55.06 15.40
CA ALA A 364 22.86 -54.06 16.45
C ALA A 364 24.21 -53.34 16.24
N GLU A 365 24.50 -52.33 17.08
CA GLU A 365 25.80 -52.00 17.71
C GLU A 365 25.97 -50.49 17.90
N THR A 366 26.59 -50.13 19.03
CA THR A 366 26.84 -48.76 19.48
C THR A 366 28.34 -48.61 19.71
N ASP A 367 29.00 -47.77 18.92
CA ASP A 367 30.34 -47.28 19.21
C ASP A 367 30.32 -45.76 19.32
N GLU A 368 30.88 -45.23 20.41
CA GLU A 368 31.11 -43.80 20.58
C GLU A 368 32.41 -43.40 19.87
N LEU A 369 32.33 -42.49 18.90
CA LEU A 369 33.52 -41.78 18.42
C LEU A 369 33.27 -40.27 18.40
N THR A 370 33.95 -39.56 19.32
CA THR A 370 33.87 -38.11 19.46
C THR A 370 34.63 -37.40 18.34
N ALA A 371 33.93 -36.58 17.55
CA ALA A 371 34.55 -35.62 16.65
C ALA A 371 33.65 -34.38 16.50
N ASP A 372 34.15 -33.21 16.91
CA ASP A 372 33.44 -31.94 16.74
C ASP A 372 33.43 -31.51 15.27
N VAL A 373 32.22 -31.30 14.72
CA VAL A 373 32.02 -30.65 13.41
C VAL A 373 30.85 -29.65 13.53
N PRO A 374 31.11 -28.33 13.47
CA PRO A 374 30.09 -27.30 13.65
C PRO A 374 29.18 -27.20 12.41
N THR A 375 28.14 -28.02 12.37
CA THR A 375 27.22 -28.08 11.22
C THR A 375 26.31 -26.85 11.21
N ARG A 376 26.66 -25.83 10.40
CA ARG A 376 25.80 -24.66 10.12
C ARG A 376 24.50 -25.10 9.43
N ALA A 377 23.43 -25.24 10.21
CA ALA A 377 22.07 -25.51 9.70
C ALA A 377 21.07 -24.46 10.25
N VAL A 378 21.27 -23.19 9.87
CA VAL A 378 20.42 -22.08 10.33
C VAL A 378 19.08 -22.08 9.59
N LEU A 379 18.15 -22.90 10.05
CA LEU A 379 16.76 -22.87 9.63
C LEU A 379 16.10 -21.57 10.09
N TRP A 380 15.68 -20.75 9.12
CA TRP A 380 15.06 -19.43 9.33
C TRP A 380 13.86 -19.47 10.30
N ARG A 381 14.09 -18.98 11.53
CA ARG A 381 13.07 -18.77 12.55
C ARG A 381 12.89 -17.28 12.81
N PHE A 382 11.79 -16.71 12.34
CA PHE A 382 11.36 -15.38 12.75
C PHE A 382 11.01 -15.35 14.26
N PRO A 383 11.33 -14.27 14.99
CA PRO A 383 10.91 -14.10 16.38
C PRO A 383 9.39 -14.12 16.54
N GLN A 384 8.89 -14.84 17.54
CA GLN A 384 7.45 -14.98 17.75
C GLN A 384 6.84 -13.73 18.41
N ALA A 385 6.08 -12.96 17.63
CA ALA A 385 5.09 -12.03 18.18
C ALA A 385 4.01 -12.84 18.94
N ARG A 386 3.99 -12.74 20.27
CA ARG A 386 3.09 -13.52 21.12
C ARG A 386 1.65 -12.99 21.09
N ARG A 387 0.80 -13.52 20.19
CA ARG A 387 -0.66 -13.79 20.39
C ARG A 387 -1.38 -14.14 19.06
N ALA A 388 -1.20 -15.37 18.56
CA ALA A 388 -2.00 -15.91 17.45
C ALA A 388 -1.99 -17.46 17.43
N SER A 389 -2.55 -18.11 18.46
CA SER A 389 -2.49 -19.58 18.58
C SER A 389 -3.76 -20.21 19.18
N ILE A 390 -4.83 -20.26 18.40
CA ILE A 390 -6.02 -21.09 18.67
C ILE A 390 -6.32 -22.07 17.51
N ILE A 391 -6.04 -21.70 16.25
CA ILE A 391 -6.42 -22.47 15.05
C ILE A 391 -5.33 -23.49 14.61
N SER A 392 -4.27 -23.70 15.39
CA SER A 392 -3.15 -24.60 15.03
C SER A 392 -2.68 -25.51 16.19
N GLN A 393 -3.58 -26.32 16.75
CA GLN A 393 -3.27 -27.35 17.75
C GLN A 393 -4.00 -28.69 17.53
N THR A 394 -4.08 -29.18 16.28
CA THR A 394 -4.77 -30.47 15.98
C THR A 394 -3.95 -31.44 15.12
N VAL A 395 -2.72 -31.10 14.72
CA VAL A 395 -1.90 -31.96 13.82
C VAL A 395 -0.59 -32.46 14.45
N CYS A 396 -0.05 -31.80 15.50
CA CYS A 396 1.23 -32.17 16.11
C CYS A 396 1.11 -32.59 17.59
N ARG A 397 0.46 -33.74 17.88
CA ARG A 397 0.56 -34.36 19.22
C ARG A 397 0.41 -35.89 19.30
N VAL A 398 0.95 -36.65 18.33
CA VAL A 398 1.14 -38.11 18.46
C VAL A 398 2.55 -38.53 18.06
N ARG A 399 3.49 -38.48 19.02
CA ARG A 399 4.68 -39.37 19.12
C ARG A 399 5.39 -39.17 20.47
N GLY A 400 4.74 -39.67 21.51
CA GLY A 400 5.31 -39.97 22.82
C GLY A 400 4.60 -41.23 23.32
N SER A 401 5.35 -42.24 23.77
CA SER A 401 4.82 -43.60 23.92
C SER A 401 3.81 -43.75 25.06
N GLY A 402 2.60 -44.24 24.75
CA GLY A 402 1.61 -44.61 25.76
C GLY A 402 0.22 -44.88 25.17
N CYS A 403 -0.21 -46.14 25.21
CA CYS A 403 -1.58 -46.65 24.96
C CYS A 403 -2.31 -46.22 23.66
N MET A 404 -2.61 -47.18 22.79
CA MET A 404 -3.71 -47.02 21.83
C MET A 404 -5.04 -46.97 22.58
N ALA A 405 -5.70 -45.82 22.59
CA ALA A 405 -7.13 -45.71 22.85
C ALA A 405 -7.84 -45.43 21.53
N ASN A 406 -8.80 -46.27 21.14
CA ASN A 406 -9.72 -45.95 20.05
C ASN A 406 -10.69 -44.87 20.53
N SER A 407 -10.30 -43.60 20.40
CA SER A 407 -11.19 -42.46 20.60
C SER A 407 -12.18 -42.39 19.42
N THR A 408 -13.27 -43.14 19.51
CA THR A 408 -14.45 -42.92 18.69
C THR A 408 -15.00 -41.53 19.02
N VAL A 409 -14.73 -40.56 18.14
CA VAL A 409 -15.29 -39.20 18.25
C VAL A 409 -16.80 -39.33 18.39
N THR A 410 -17.38 -38.80 19.46
CA THR A 410 -18.83 -38.89 19.67
C THR A 410 -19.56 -37.99 18.68
N MET A 411 -20.85 -38.27 18.43
CA MET A 411 -21.64 -37.39 17.57
C MET A 411 -21.74 -35.98 18.16
N ASP A 412 -21.76 -35.87 19.49
CA ASP A 412 -21.75 -34.60 20.23
C ASP A 412 -20.43 -33.83 20.04
N GLU A 413 -19.27 -34.51 20.10
CA GLU A 413 -17.96 -33.91 19.79
C GLU A 413 -17.86 -33.47 18.32
N MET A 414 -18.51 -34.19 17.39
CA MET A 414 -18.54 -33.81 15.98
C MET A 414 -19.45 -32.60 15.76
N MET A 415 -20.62 -32.54 16.40
CA MET A 415 -21.52 -31.40 16.35
C MET A 415 -20.88 -30.14 16.96
N ALA A 416 -20.26 -30.24 18.14
CA ALA A 416 -19.57 -29.11 18.77
C ALA A 416 -18.43 -28.53 17.91
N ARG A 417 -17.73 -29.37 17.12
CA ARG A 417 -16.74 -28.92 16.12
C ARG A 417 -17.40 -28.23 14.92
N MET A 418 -18.56 -28.72 14.47
CA MET A 418 -19.34 -28.11 13.39
C MET A 418 -19.87 -26.73 13.77
N ASP A 419 -20.32 -26.57 15.02
CA ASP A 419 -20.79 -25.29 15.58
C ASP A 419 -19.64 -24.28 15.68
N GLN A 420 -18.45 -24.71 16.14
CA GLN A 420 -17.25 -23.86 16.18
C GLN A 420 -16.80 -23.38 14.78
N ILE A 421 -16.89 -24.25 13.77
CA ILE A 421 -16.62 -23.87 12.37
C ILE A 421 -17.67 -22.87 11.87
N THR A 422 -18.94 -23.07 12.21
CA THR A 422 -20.05 -22.18 11.85
C THR A 422 -19.83 -20.76 12.39
N VAL A 423 -19.63 -20.64 13.71
CA VAL A 423 -19.34 -19.35 14.37
C VAL A 423 -18.09 -18.68 13.78
N GLY A 424 -17.06 -19.46 13.43
CA GLY A 424 -15.84 -18.94 12.79
C GLY A 424 -16.10 -18.34 11.39
N VAL A 425 -16.97 -18.95 10.59
CA VAL A 425 -17.35 -18.44 9.25
C VAL A 425 -18.25 -17.20 9.37
N ASP A 426 -19.30 -17.25 10.20
CA ASP A 426 -20.21 -16.11 10.39
C ASP A 426 -19.47 -14.88 10.96
N MET A 427 -18.50 -15.08 11.86
CA MET A 427 -17.63 -14.00 12.36
C MET A 427 -16.70 -13.44 11.26
N ALA A 428 -16.21 -14.26 10.34
CA ALA A 428 -15.34 -13.80 9.24
C ALA A 428 -16.11 -12.89 8.26
N TYR A 429 -17.34 -13.26 7.89
CA TYR A 429 -18.22 -12.41 7.09
C TYR A 429 -18.65 -11.14 7.85
N THR A 430 -18.89 -11.26 9.17
CA THR A 430 -19.17 -10.11 10.04
C THR A 430 -18.03 -9.09 10.02
N LEU A 431 -16.78 -9.53 10.19
CA LEU A 431 -15.60 -8.65 10.12
C LEU A 431 -15.41 -8.03 8.73
N LEU A 432 -15.76 -8.76 7.67
CA LEU A 432 -15.69 -8.30 6.29
C LEU A 432 -16.74 -7.22 5.96
N SER A 433 -17.92 -7.29 6.59
CA SER A 433 -19.07 -6.40 6.32
C SER A 433 -18.80 -4.91 6.59
N GLY A 434 -17.87 -4.58 7.49
CA GLY A 434 -17.61 -3.18 7.88
C GLY A 434 -16.98 -2.34 6.77
N ALA A 435 -15.98 -2.90 6.06
CA ALA A 435 -15.33 -2.31 4.88
C ALA A 435 -14.93 -0.80 4.95
N LEU A 436 -14.84 -0.19 6.13
CA LEU A 436 -14.69 1.27 6.30
C LEU A 436 -13.40 1.82 5.68
N ALA A 437 -12.33 1.02 5.62
CA ALA A 437 -11.11 1.35 4.89
C ALA A 437 -11.35 1.53 3.38
N GLY A 438 -12.32 0.81 2.80
CA GLY A 438 -12.78 0.99 1.42
C GLY A 438 -13.45 2.34 1.19
N PHE A 439 -14.33 2.78 2.11
CA PHE A 439 -14.89 4.14 2.10
C PHE A 439 -13.79 5.20 2.26
N ALA A 440 -12.92 5.07 3.26
CA ALA A 440 -11.82 6.01 3.49
C ALA A 440 -10.92 6.16 2.25
N MET A 441 -10.58 5.06 1.58
CA MET A 441 -9.80 5.09 0.33
C MET A 441 -10.60 5.64 -0.86
N LEU A 442 -11.88 5.30 -0.99
CA LEU A 442 -12.76 5.83 -2.03
C LEU A 442 -12.84 7.36 -1.95
N GLU A 443 -13.26 7.87 -0.80
CA GLU A 443 -13.44 9.31 -0.58
C GLU A 443 -12.10 10.05 -0.59
N GLY A 444 -11.06 9.49 0.03
CA GLY A 444 -9.70 10.05 0.05
C GLY A 444 -9.01 10.11 -1.33
N GLY A 445 -9.47 9.33 -2.30
CA GLY A 445 -9.07 9.43 -3.70
C GLY A 445 -9.84 10.51 -4.47
N ILE A 446 -11.12 10.75 -4.13
CA ILE A 446 -12.03 11.65 -4.85
C ILE A 446 -11.98 13.10 -4.34
N VAL A 447 -11.76 13.34 -3.04
CA VAL A 447 -11.57 14.71 -2.51
C VAL A 447 -10.23 15.29 -2.94
N THR A 448 -10.05 16.61 -2.81
CA THR A 448 -8.76 17.26 -3.10
C THR A 448 -7.69 16.90 -2.05
N ARG A 449 -6.41 17.05 -2.42
CA ARG A 449 -5.25 16.74 -1.57
C ARG A 449 -5.27 17.46 -0.21
N ASP A 450 -5.63 18.74 -0.18
CA ASP A 450 -5.74 19.54 1.06
C ASP A 450 -6.78 18.92 2.03
N SER A 451 -7.88 18.37 1.48
CA SER A 451 -8.99 17.79 2.24
C SER A 451 -8.76 16.34 2.68
N THR A 452 -7.77 15.63 2.13
CA THR A 452 -7.58 14.19 2.37
C THR A 452 -7.35 13.86 3.85
N LYS A 453 -6.67 14.71 4.63
CA LYS A 453 -6.55 14.52 6.09
C LYS A 453 -7.93 14.57 6.78
N ASN A 454 -8.80 15.52 6.42
CA ASN A 454 -10.10 15.73 7.09
C ASN A 454 -11.08 14.57 6.81
N ILE A 455 -11.13 14.06 5.57
CA ILE A 455 -12.04 12.96 5.22
C ILE A 455 -11.65 11.64 5.91
N MET A 456 -10.35 11.39 6.10
CA MET A 456 -9.86 10.26 6.89
C MET A 456 -10.27 10.37 8.36
N PHE A 457 -10.27 11.59 8.94
CA PHE A 457 -10.78 11.83 10.29
C PHE A 457 -12.30 11.62 10.41
N HIS A 458 -13.09 11.87 9.36
CA HIS A 458 -14.52 11.55 9.36
C HIS A 458 -14.76 10.05 9.43
N SER A 459 -14.16 9.26 8.52
CA SER A 459 -14.27 7.78 8.56
C SER A 459 -13.72 7.15 9.85
N LEU A 460 -12.66 7.75 10.42
CA LEU A 460 -12.15 7.36 11.74
C LEU A 460 -13.13 7.72 12.88
N ALA A 461 -13.84 8.85 12.79
CA ALA A 461 -14.89 9.21 13.75
C ALA A 461 -16.10 8.27 13.66
N ASP A 462 -16.53 7.89 12.45
CA ASP A 462 -17.58 6.88 12.24
C ASP A 462 -17.20 5.54 12.89
N THR A 463 -15.92 5.17 12.79
CA THR A 463 -15.38 3.96 13.43
C THR A 463 -15.35 4.10 14.96
N LEU A 464 -14.67 5.13 15.50
CA LEU A 464 -14.37 5.24 16.93
C LEU A 464 -15.54 5.79 17.76
N VAL A 465 -16.13 6.90 17.32
CA VAL A 465 -17.27 7.54 18.01
C VAL A 465 -18.53 6.71 17.76
N GLY A 466 -18.75 6.25 16.52
CA GLY A 466 -19.86 5.38 16.18
C GLY A 466 -19.88 4.10 17.02
N ALA A 467 -18.77 3.36 17.14
CA ALA A 467 -18.71 2.14 17.95
C ALA A 467 -19.10 2.39 19.42
N VAL A 468 -18.54 3.43 20.04
CA VAL A 468 -18.81 3.76 21.45
C VAL A 468 -20.26 4.20 21.65
N VAL A 469 -20.78 5.09 20.81
CA VAL A 469 -22.18 5.56 20.90
C VAL A 469 -23.17 4.44 20.61
N TYR A 470 -22.89 3.60 19.62
CA TYR A 470 -23.73 2.47 19.25
C TYR A 470 -23.72 1.37 20.34
N TYR A 471 -22.61 1.16 21.04
CA TYR A 471 -22.55 0.28 22.21
C TYR A 471 -23.32 0.81 23.42
N ILE A 472 -23.19 2.10 23.74
CA ILE A 472 -23.83 2.69 24.94
C ILE A 472 -25.34 2.88 24.74
N VAL A 473 -25.80 3.24 23.54
CA VAL A 473 -27.22 3.58 23.28
C VAL A 473 -27.77 2.92 22.03
N GLY A 474 -27.08 3.02 20.88
CA GLY A 474 -27.65 2.69 19.58
C GLY A 474 -28.18 1.25 19.44
N TYR A 475 -27.46 0.25 19.93
CA TYR A 475 -27.91 -1.13 19.87
C TYR A 475 -29.17 -1.39 20.73
N GLY A 476 -29.33 -0.68 21.85
CA GLY A 476 -30.56 -0.72 22.66
C GLY A 476 -31.75 -0.06 21.96
N VAL A 477 -31.51 1.03 21.22
CA VAL A 477 -32.52 1.69 20.37
C VAL A 477 -32.95 0.78 19.21
N GLY A 478 -32.03 0.02 18.61
CA GLY A 478 -32.33 -0.89 17.49
C GLY A 478 -32.96 -2.21 17.92
N TYR A 479 -32.34 -2.90 18.87
CA TYR A 479 -32.59 -4.32 19.17
C TYR A 479 -32.80 -4.58 20.67
N GLY A 480 -32.98 -3.53 21.49
CA GLY A 480 -33.27 -3.68 22.92
C GLY A 480 -34.59 -4.41 23.15
N VAL A 481 -34.53 -5.51 23.89
CA VAL A 481 -35.70 -6.29 24.33
C VAL A 481 -36.04 -5.89 25.77
N GLY A 482 -37.33 -5.78 26.08
CA GLY A 482 -37.85 -5.46 27.39
C GLY A 482 -39.32 -5.89 27.54
N ASP A 483 -39.89 -5.67 28.72
CA ASP A 483 -41.16 -6.28 29.13
C ASP A 483 -42.39 -5.74 28.34
N GLU A 484 -42.34 -4.47 27.91
CA GLU A 484 -43.32 -3.86 27.00
C GLU A 484 -42.66 -3.42 25.68
N PRO A 485 -42.48 -4.34 24.71
CA PRO A 485 -41.95 -4.01 23.40
C PRO A 485 -42.96 -3.20 22.58
N ASN A 486 -42.47 -2.21 21.84
CA ASN A 486 -43.23 -1.49 20.83
C ASN A 486 -42.55 -1.67 19.45
N GLY A 487 -43.18 -1.18 18.38
CA GLY A 487 -42.65 -1.33 17.02
C GLY A 487 -41.92 -0.12 16.45
N PHE A 488 -41.80 0.98 17.19
CA PHE A 488 -41.13 2.21 16.75
C PHE A 488 -39.68 2.29 17.24
N ILE A 489 -39.36 1.73 18.42
CA ILE A 489 -38.03 1.79 19.03
C ILE A 489 -37.83 0.63 20.01
N GLY A 490 -36.62 0.08 20.05
CA GLY A 490 -36.21 -0.93 21.03
C GLY A 490 -36.19 -0.39 22.46
N THR A 491 -36.18 -1.27 23.45
CA THR A 491 -36.11 -0.90 24.86
C THR A 491 -34.75 -0.28 25.19
N VAL A 492 -34.73 1.05 25.33
CA VAL A 492 -33.50 1.84 25.55
C VAL A 492 -32.97 1.67 26.98
N ASN A 493 -32.26 0.56 27.20
CA ASN A 493 -31.38 0.40 28.35
C ASN A 493 -30.01 1.01 28.01
N LEU A 494 -29.50 1.93 28.85
CA LEU A 494 -28.12 2.42 28.73
C LEU A 494 -27.14 1.27 28.96
N PHE A 495 -26.20 1.10 28.05
CA PHE A 495 -25.39 -0.10 27.91
C PHE A 495 -26.25 -1.38 27.92
N GLY A 496 -27.38 -1.41 27.20
CA GLY A 496 -28.33 -2.54 27.17
C GLY A 496 -27.71 -3.90 26.82
N PHE A 497 -26.48 -3.88 26.30
CA PHE A 497 -25.59 -5.02 26.12
C PHE A 497 -25.15 -5.72 27.44
N TRP A 498 -25.30 -5.13 28.63
CA TRP A 498 -24.86 -5.72 29.92
C TRP A 498 -25.60 -7.01 30.36
N LYS A 499 -26.60 -7.47 29.60
CA LYS A 499 -27.25 -8.79 29.76
C LYS A 499 -27.14 -9.66 28.50
N ALA A 500 -26.21 -9.35 27.59
CA ALA A 500 -25.93 -10.13 26.40
C ALA A 500 -25.48 -11.57 26.74
N ASN A 501 -25.90 -12.53 25.91
CA ASN A 501 -25.25 -13.83 25.81
C ASN A 501 -24.12 -13.76 24.78
N ASP A 502 -23.26 -14.80 24.74
CA ASP A 502 -22.12 -14.88 23.81
C ASP A 502 -22.51 -14.61 22.33
N THR A 503 -23.71 -15.05 21.92
CA THR A 503 -24.24 -14.86 20.55
C THR A 503 -24.57 -13.41 20.22
N ASP A 504 -24.84 -12.56 21.21
CA ASP A 504 -25.27 -11.18 20.99
C ASP A 504 -24.08 -10.26 20.69
N HIS A 505 -22.84 -10.64 21.07
CA HIS A 505 -21.62 -9.94 20.68
C HIS A 505 -21.44 -9.90 19.16
N ILE A 506 -21.74 -11.00 18.47
CA ILE A 506 -21.62 -11.09 17.01
C ILE A 506 -22.71 -10.24 16.34
N LYS A 507 -23.94 -10.27 16.84
CA LYS A 507 -25.06 -9.42 16.37
C LYS A 507 -24.77 -7.93 16.55
N TRP A 508 -24.18 -7.55 17.69
CA TRP A 508 -23.73 -6.18 17.95
C TRP A 508 -22.68 -5.75 16.93
N LEU A 509 -21.63 -6.55 16.72
CA LEU A 509 -20.55 -6.23 15.79
C LEU A 509 -21.06 -6.12 14.33
N PHE A 510 -21.93 -7.04 13.92
CA PHE A 510 -22.57 -7.04 12.60
C PHE A 510 -23.43 -5.79 12.41
N SER A 511 -24.32 -5.48 13.35
CA SER A 511 -25.17 -4.29 13.23
C SER A 511 -24.41 -2.97 13.43
N PHE A 512 -23.27 -2.98 14.14
CA PHE A 512 -22.38 -1.82 14.21
C PHE A 512 -21.71 -1.54 12.85
N ALA A 513 -21.24 -2.56 12.14
CA ALA A 513 -20.67 -2.39 10.80
C ALA A 513 -21.65 -1.67 9.86
N PHE A 514 -22.92 -2.05 9.91
CA PHE A 514 -24.00 -1.43 9.13
C PHE A 514 -24.32 0.00 9.61
N ALA A 515 -24.29 0.26 10.92
CA ALA A 515 -24.43 1.60 11.50
C ALA A 515 -23.33 2.56 11.05
N ALA A 516 -22.07 2.09 11.05
CA ALA A 516 -20.92 2.84 10.60
C ALA A 516 -21.04 3.16 9.10
N VAL A 517 -21.30 2.17 8.24
CA VAL A 517 -21.52 2.38 6.79
C VAL A 517 -22.65 3.38 6.52
N ALA A 518 -23.79 3.26 7.22
CA ALA A 518 -24.91 4.20 7.10
C ALA A 518 -24.55 5.64 7.49
N THR A 519 -23.55 5.81 8.37
CA THR A 519 -23.03 7.12 8.79
C THR A 519 -22.01 7.65 7.76
N THR A 520 -21.03 6.84 7.36
CA THR A 520 -19.94 7.21 6.45
C THR A 520 -20.42 7.64 5.05
N ILE A 521 -21.57 7.16 4.57
CA ILE A 521 -22.18 7.65 3.30
C ILE A 521 -22.37 9.19 3.28
N VAL A 522 -22.38 9.84 4.46
CA VAL A 522 -22.48 11.29 4.61
C VAL A 522 -21.13 12.02 4.62
N SER A 523 -20.00 11.37 4.92
CA SER A 523 -18.69 12.04 4.93
C SER A 523 -18.32 12.54 3.54
N GLY A 524 -18.36 11.68 2.52
CA GLY A 524 -18.05 12.06 1.13
C GLY A 524 -19.01 13.11 0.60
N ALA A 525 -20.31 12.97 0.88
CA ALA A 525 -21.32 13.96 0.50
C ALA A 525 -21.06 15.35 1.11
N THR A 526 -20.61 15.42 2.37
CA THR A 526 -20.39 16.68 3.12
C THR A 526 -18.94 17.18 3.10
N ALA A 527 -18.04 16.49 2.40
CA ALA A 527 -16.61 16.78 2.35
C ALA A 527 -16.27 18.22 1.91
N GLU A 528 -15.10 18.70 2.35
CA GLU A 528 -14.49 19.98 1.94
C GLU A 528 -15.34 21.23 2.25
N ARG A 529 -16.26 21.13 3.22
CA ARG A 529 -17.08 22.25 3.73
C ARG A 529 -17.69 22.09 5.13
N ILE A 530 -17.67 20.90 5.74
CA ILE A 530 -18.07 20.66 7.14
C ILE A 530 -16.84 20.59 8.04
N LYS A 531 -16.87 21.24 9.21
CA LYS A 531 -15.82 21.05 10.23
C LYS A 531 -15.99 19.71 10.92
N THR A 532 -14.88 19.06 11.28
CA THR A 532 -14.83 17.74 11.93
C THR A 532 -15.69 17.65 13.20
N LEU A 533 -15.81 18.72 14.00
CA LEU A 533 -16.70 18.74 15.18
C LEU A 533 -18.20 18.76 14.80
N GLY A 534 -18.57 19.46 13.73
CA GLY A 534 -19.93 19.41 13.18
C GLY A 534 -20.25 18.02 12.62
N TYR A 535 -19.26 17.36 12.00
CA TYR A 535 -19.39 15.97 11.57
C TYR A 535 -19.55 15.01 12.76
N MET A 536 -18.72 15.11 13.81
CA MET A 536 -18.86 14.28 15.01
C MET A 536 -20.23 14.42 15.70
N ILE A 537 -20.83 15.61 15.72
CA ILE A 537 -22.22 15.79 16.19
C ILE A 537 -23.20 15.01 15.32
N TYR A 538 -23.02 15.02 13.99
CA TYR A 538 -23.80 14.16 13.09
C TYR A 538 -23.58 12.66 13.38
N VAL A 539 -22.33 12.18 13.57
CA VAL A 539 -22.03 10.77 13.90
C VAL A 539 -22.79 10.30 15.14
N VAL A 540 -22.79 11.11 16.21
CA VAL A 540 -23.52 10.79 17.45
C VAL A 540 -25.04 10.69 17.18
N VAL A 541 -25.62 11.62 16.43
CA VAL A 541 -27.06 11.58 16.11
C VAL A 541 -27.39 10.43 15.15
N ALA A 542 -26.51 10.10 14.21
CA ALA A 542 -26.72 9.01 13.26
C ALA A 542 -26.80 7.65 13.98
N ASN A 543 -25.87 7.41 14.91
CA ASN A 543 -25.75 6.16 15.68
C ASN A 543 -26.74 6.05 16.85
N VAL A 544 -27.62 7.04 17.06
CA VAL A 544 -28.70 7.01 18.07
C VAL A 544 -30.10 7.19 17.48
N LEU A 545 -30.30 8.09 16.51
CA LEU A 545 -31.63 8.50 16.04
C LEU A 545 -31.91 8.25 14.55
N LEU A 546 -30.88 8.03 13.71
CA LEU A 546 -31.08 7.65 12.32
C LEU A 546 -31.08 6.13 12.18
N TYR A 547 -29.89 5.53 12.04
CA TYR A 547 -29.74 4.12 11.71
C TYR A 547 -30.47 3.17 12.68
N PRO A 548 -30.32 3.28 14.02
CA PRO A 548 -30.88 2.25 14.89
C PRO A 548 -32.42 2.25 14.92
N ILE A 549 -33.05 3.41 14.73
CA ILE A 549 -34.52 3.51 14.67
C ILE A 549 -35.04 2.88 13.38
N ILE A 550 -34.40 3.10 12.23
CA ILE A 550 -34.79 2.45 10.97
C ILE A 550 -34.48 0.95 11.00
N ALA A 551 -33.34 0.54 11.56
CA ALA A 551 -33.01 -0.86 11.80
C ALA A 551 -34.06 -1.55 12.70
N HIS A 552 -34.57 -0.86 13.73
CA HIS A 552 -35.70 -1.37 14.51
C HIS A 552 -36.95 -1.59 13.63
N TRP A 553 -37.32 -0.60 12.83
CA TRP A 553 -38.53 -0.67 11.99
C TRP A 553 -38.48 -1.82 10.96
N MET A 554 -37.31 -2.03 10.35
CA MET A 554 -37.11 -2.95 9.23
C MET A 554 -36.67 -4.36 9.68
N TRP A 555 -35.91 -4.49 10.77
CA TRP A 555 -35.20 -5.73 11.13
C TRP A 555 -35.47 -6.25 12.55
N SER A 556 -36.02 -5.46 13.47
CA SER A 556 -36.47 -6.01 14.76
C SER A 556 -37.62 -7.00 14.56
N THR A 557 -37.68 -8.06 15.38
CA THR A 557 -38.84 -8.94 15.48
C THR A 557 -40.11 -8.23 15.98
N THR A 558 -39.98 -6.99 16.47
CA THR A 558 -41.09 -6.14 16.93
C THR A 558 -41.38 -4.95 16.02
N GLY A 559 -40.56 -4.69 14.98
CA GLY A 559 -40.62 -3.48 14.16
C GLY A 559 -41.95 -3.31 13.41
N TRP A 560 -42.49 -2.09 13.31
CA TRP A 560 -43.84 -1.84 12.79
C TRP A 560 -44.04 -2.17 11.29
N ILE A 561 -42.96 -2.29 10.52
CA ILE A 561 -42.95 -2.66 9.08
C ILE A 561 -41.98 -3.84 8.81
N SER A 562 -41.54 -4.53 9.86
CA SER A 562 -40.58 -5.64 9.77
C SER A 562 -41.21 -6.87 9.11
N PRO A 563 -40.48 -7.62 8.25
CA PRO A 563 -40.95 -8.88 7.70
C PRO A 563 -41.09 -9.98 8.77
N PHE A 564 -40.49 -9.78 9.94
CA PHE A 564 -40.54 -10.70 11.08
C PHE A 564 -41.70 -10.39 12.05
N ASN A 565 -42.32 -9.20 11.99
CA ASN A 565 -43.44 -8.78 12.85
C ASN A 565 -44.79 -8.75 12.11
N ARG A 566 -45.17 -9.87 11.50
CA ARG A 566 -46.29 -9.93 10.54
C ARG A 566 -47.66 -10.01 11.23
N LEU A 567 -48.19 -8.85 11.65
CA LEU A 567 -49.43 -8.77 12.44
C LEU A 567 -50.70 -9.26 11.71
N SER A 568 -50.82 -9.13 10.39
CA SER A 568 -51.96 -9.64 9.63
C SER A 568 -51.77 -9.64 8.12
N GLU A 569 -52.11 -10.76 7.47
CA GLU A 569 -52.08 -10.93 6.01
C GLU A 569 -53.05 -9.99 5.28
N LYS A 570 -54.18 -9.66 5.93
CA LYS A 570 -55.24 -8.79 5.41
C LYS A 570 -55.27 -7.41 6.10
N GLY A 571 -54.27 -7.11 6.93
CA GLY A 571 -54.14 -5.82 7.60
C GLY A 571 -53.65 -4.69 6.69
N PRO A 572 -53.40 -3.50 7.28
CA PRO A 572 -52.78 -2.36 6.62
C PRO A 572 -51.47 -2.75 5.92
N ILE A 573 -51.07 -2.03 4.87
CA ILE A 573 -49.94 -2.48 4.03
C ILE A 573 -48.60 -2.63 4.78
N ALA A 574 -48.42 -1.91 5.90
CA ALA A 574 -47.27 -2.10 6.80
C ALA A 574 -47.22 -3.50 7.44
N SER A 575 -48.37 -4.11 7.80
CA SER A 575 -48.42 -5.43 8.44
C SER A 575 -48.12 -6.60 7.48
N LEU A 576 -47.79 -6.30 6.23
CA LEU A 576 -47.20 -7.24 5.28
C LEU A 576 -45.73 -7.54 5.60
N GLY A 577 -45.02 -6.55 6.12
CA GLY A 577 -43.58 -6.55 6.28
C GLY A 577 -42.83 -6.19 4.99
N ALA A 578 -42.03 -5.13 5.04
CA ALA A 578 -41.11 -4.78 3.96
C ALA A 578 -39.97 -5.81 3.86
N ILE A 579 -39.47 -6.03 2.65
CA ILE A 579 -38.31 -6.88 2.41
C ILE A 579 -37.13 -5.94 2.14
N ASP A 580 -36.13 -6.03 3.02
CA ASP A 580 -34.84 -5.37 2.85
C ASP A 580 -33.80 -6.27 3.54
N PHE A 581 -33.15 -7.14 2.77
CA PHE A 581 -32.30 -8.19 3.32
C PHE A 581 -30.97 -7.66 3.91
N ALA A 582 -30.41 -6.59 3.34
CA ALA A 582 -29.14 -6.02 3.81
C ALA A 582 -29.08 -4.48 3.83
N GLY A 583 -30.13 -3.73 3.45
CA GLY A 583 -30.21 -2.29 3.74
C GLY A 583 -30.32 -1.34 2.54
N ASP A 584 -31.07 -1.68 1.48
CA ASP A 584 -31.50 -0.69 0.47
C ASP A 584 -32.17 0.52 1.13
N GLY A 585 -33.08 0.23 2.07
CA GLY A 585 -33.72 1.20 2.94
C GLY A 585 -32.87 1.52 4.15
N ALA A 586 -32.56 0.49 4.96
CA ALA A 586 -32.04 0.68 6.31
C ALA A 586 -30.57 1.15 6.41
N VAL A 587 -29.80 1.11 5.32
CA VAL A 587 -28.43 1.66 5.25
C VAL A 587 -28.30 2.69 4.14
N HIS A 588 -28.58 2.33 2.89
CA HIS A 588 -28.27 3.17 1.73
C HIS A 588 -29.15 4.42 1.66
N LEU A 589 -30.48 4.28 1.79
CA LEU A 589 -31.37 5.43 1.94
C LEU A 589 -31.15 6.20 3.26
N VAL A 590 -30.84 5.49 4.36
CA VAL A 590 -30.54 6.11 5.67
C VAL A 590 -29.32 7.03 5.62
N GLY A 591 -28.28 6.69 4.87
CA GLY A 591 -27.13 7.55 4.63
C GLY A 591 -27.38 8.61 3.55
N ALA A 592 -28.03 8.25 2.44
CA ALA A 592 -28.20 9.14 1.29
C ALA A 592 -29.12 10.34 1.55
N VAL A 593 -30.16 10.19 2.38
CA VAL A 593 -31.10 11.30 2.65
C VAL A 593 -30.45 12.40 3.51
N PRO A 594 -29.70 12.10 4.58
CA PRO A 594 -28.83 13.05 5.26
C PRO A 594 -27.70 13.59 4.37
N SER A 595 -27.13 12.79 3.45
CA SER A 595 -26.18 13.28 2.44
C SER A 595 -26.78 14.41 1.59
N PHE A 596 -28.00 14.21 1.08
CA PHE A 596 -28.72 15.22 0.29
C PHE A 596 -29.03 16.47 1.11
N VAL A 597 -29.55 16.33 2.33
CA VAL A 597 -29.88 17.47 3.20
C VAL A 597 -28.63 18.21 3.64
N GLY A 598 -27.55 17.49 3.95
CA GLY A 598 -26.24 18.05 4.29
C GLY A 598 -25.67 18.86 3.13
N ALA A 599 -25.58 18.28 1.93
CA ALA A 599 -25.10 18.97 0.73
C ALA A 599 -25.94 20.22 0.39
N LEU A 600 -27.27 20.13 0.50
CA LEU A 600 -28.19 21.25 0.26
C LEU A 600 -28.06 22.36 1.31
N LEU A 601 -27.95 22.02 2.60
CA LEU A 601 -27.91 23.01 3.68
C LEU A 601 -26.53 23.61 3.88
N LEU A 602 -25.46 22.82 3.82
CA LEU A 602 -24.07 23.32 3.85
C LEU A 602 -23.80 24.25 2.67
N GLY A 603 -24.27 23.88 1.47
CA GLY A 603 -23.99 24.58 0.22
C GLY A 603 -22.90 23.88 -0.59
N TYR A 604 -22.40 24.52 -1.64
CA TYR A 604 -21.39 23.93 -2.53
C TYR A 604 -19.94 24.31 -2.16
N ARG A 605 -18.96 23.50 -2.56
CA ARG A 605 -17.54 23.75 -2.27
C ARG A 605 -17.08 25.10 -2.81
N GLY A 606 -16.33 25.84 -2.00
CA GLY A 606 -15.90 27.21 -2.29
C GLY A 606 -17.01 28.28 -2.31
N GLN A 607 -18.27 27.97 -2.00
CA GLN A 607 -19.37 28.96 -2.02
C GLN A 607 -19.12 30.14 -1.06
N TYR A 608 -18.63 29.83 0.15
CA TYR A 608 -18.46 30.77 1.26
C TYR A 608 -16.99 31.19 1.48
N THR A 609 -16.09 30.86 0.55
CA THR A 609 -14.69 31.26 0.64
C THR A 609 -14.51 32.77 0.50
N ARG A 610 -13.54 33.30 1.27
CA ARG A 610 -13.00 34.65 1.06
C ARG A 610 -11.95 34.65 -0.04
N ASP A 611 -11.10 33.63 -0.06
CA ASP A 611 -10.10 33.40 -1.10
C ASP A 611 -10.70 32.53 -2.21
N LYS A 612 -11.22 33.21 -3.25
CA LYS A 612 -11.79 32.59 -4.45
C LYS A 612 -10.76 32.31 -5.55
N GLU A 613 -9.52 32.73 -5.34
CA GLU A 613 -8.41 32.52 -6.27
C GLU A 613 -7.72 31.18 -5.96
N ARG A 614 -7.46 30.91 -4.68
CA ARG A 614 -6.98 29.61 -4.19
C ARG A 614 -8.05 28.52 -4.16
N TYR A 615 -9.28 28.87 -3.77
CA TYR A 615 -10.40 27.91 -3.63
C TYR A 615 -11.57 28.31 -4.52
N PRO A 616 -11.49 28.10 -5.86
CA PRO A 616 -12.55 28.47 -6.79
C PRO A 616 -13.88 27.75 -6.50
N PRO A 617 -15.04 28.45 -6.53
CA PRO A 617 -16.34 27.85 -6.24
C PRO A 617 -16.80 26.80 -7.27
N ARG A 618 -17.37 25.67 -6.80
CA ARG A 618 -17.97 24.60 -7.64
C ARG A 618 -18.89 25.16 -8.72
N PHE A 619 -19.75 26.11 -8.36
CA PHE A 619 -20.68 26.76 -9.28
C PHE A 619 -20.43 28.27 -9.29
N TYR A 620 -20.13 28.79 -10.47
CA TYR A 620 -19.89 30.22 -10.71
C TYR A 620 -20.72 30.71 -11.90
N LYS A 621 -20.72 32.03 -12.12
CA LYS A 621 -21.30 32.64 -13.31
C LYS A 621 -20.20 33.19 -14.19
N ASP A 622 -20.30 32.94 -15.49
CA ASP A 622 -19.43 33.58 -16.49
C ASP A 622 -19.81 35.04 -16.76
N ALA A 623 -19.06 35.69 -17.65
CA ALA A 623 -19.28 37.08 -18.07
C ALA A 623 -20.66 37.31 -18.73
N ASN A 624 -21.34 36.25 -19.20
CA ASN A 624 -22.71 36.30 -19.74
C ASN A 624 -23.76 35.97 -18.67
N HIS A 625 -23.37 35.94 -17.39
CA HIS A 625 -24.18 35.56 -16.23
C HIS A 625 -24.73 34.12 -16.25
N LYS A 626 -24.24 33.26 -17.16
CA LYS A 626 -24.63 31.85 -17.26
C LYS A 626 -23.87 31.04 -16.21
N TRP A 627 -24.55 30.07 -15.59
CA TRP A 627 -23.92 29.15 -14.65
C TRP A 627 -22.94 28.22 -15.37
N GLN A 628 -21.77 28.04 -14.76
CA GLN A 628 -20.71 27.13 -15.15
C GLN A 628 -20.28 26.29 -13.95
N ILE A 629 -19.70 25.12 -14.20
CA ILE A 629 -19.17 24.20 -13.18
C ILE A 629 -17.64 24.29 -13.19
N ASN A 630 -17.03 24.35 -12.02
CA ASN A 630 -15.59 24.17 -11.84
C ASN A 630 -15.33 22.75 -11.33
N GLU A 631 -14.56 21.95 -12.07
CA GLU A 631 -14.18 20.60 -11.65
C GLU A 631 -13.06 20.63 -10.61
N PHE A 632 -13.26 19.89 -9.52
CA PHE A 632 -12.23 19.63 -8.51
C PHE A 632 -11.56 18.31 -8.89
N ALA A 633 -10.26 18.35 -9.14
CA ALA A 633 -9.49 17.13 -9.37
C ALA A 633 -9.37 16.31 -8.08
N GLY A 634 -9.70 15.03 -8.15
CA GLY A 634 -9.46 14.09 -7.05
C GLY A 634 -7.97 13.91 -6.80
N ASN A 635 -7.62 13.62 -5.55
CA ASN A 635 -6.25 13.43 -5.10
C ASN A 635 -5.59 12.18 -5.72
N ASN A 636 -6.31 11.07 -5.89
CA ASN A 636 -5.75 9.83 -6.43
C ASN A 636 -6.80 8.81 -6.94
N ASP A 637 -6.92 8.68 -8.26
CA ASP A 637 -7.80 7.71 -8.94
C ASP A 637 -7.50 6.24 -8.60
N ILE A 638 -6.24 5.88 -8.32
CA ILE A 638 -5.85 4.52 -7.92
C ILE A 638 -6.38 4.24 -6.51
N THR A 639 -6.25 5.19 -5.59
CA THR A 639 -6.82 5.07 -4.23
C THR A 639 -8.34 4.97 -4.28
N ALA A 640 -9.00 5.78 -5.12
CA ALA A 640 -10.44 5.70 -5.33
C ALA A 640 -10.88 4.33 -5.87
N THR A 641 -10.19 3.82 -6.90
CA THR A 641 -10.47 2.52 -7.51
C THR A 641 -10.24 1.36 -6.54
N VAL A 642 -9.14 1.36 -5.80
CA VAL A 642 -8.85 0.33 -4.79
C VAL A 642 -9.86 0.39 -3.64
N GLY A 643 -10.28 1.58 -3.21
CA GLY A 643 -11.37 1.76 -2.26
C GLY A 643 -12.68 1.11 -2.74
N ALA A 644 -13.10 1.39 -3.97
CA ALA A 644 -14.29 0.80 -4.57
C ALA A 644 -14.21 -0.75 -4.70
N MET A 645 -13.02 -1.29 -5.01
CA MET A 645 -12.81 -2.74 -5.08
C MET A 645 -12.80 -3.40 -3.68
N LEU A 646 -12.25 -2.72 -2.66
CA LEU A 646 -12.35 -3.14 -1.27
C LEU A 646 -13.81 -3.10 -0.76
N LEU A 647 -14.61 -2.13 -1.22
CA LEU A 647 -16.05 -2.10 -0.93
C LEU A 647 -16.78 -3.29 -1.57
N TRP A 648 -16.49 -3.68 -2.82
CA TRP A 648 -17.06 -4.89 -3.42
C TRP A 648 -16.69 -6.15 -2.62
N VAL A 649 -15.41 -6.30 -2.25
CA VAL A 649 -14.96 -7.43 -1.42
C VAL A 649 -15.65 -7.44 -0.04
N GLY A 650 -15.81 -6.26 0.57
CA GLY A 650 -16.60 -6.06 1.79
C GLY A 650 -18.10 -6.39 1.63
N TRP A 651 -18.66 -6.16 0.44
CA TRP A 651 -20.08 -6.37 0.15
C TRP A 651 -20.51 -7.83 0.17
N TYR A 652 -19.59 -8.80 0.03
CA TYR A 652 -19.89 -10.20 0.34
C TYR A 652 -20.07 -10.39 1.84
N GLY A 653 -19.23 -9.75 2.68
CA GLY A 653 -19.44 -9.68 4.13
C GLY A 653 -20.80 -9.06 4.49
N PHE A 654 -21.15 -7.98 3.79
CA PHE A 654 -22.41 -7.26 3.95
C PHE A 654 -23.63 -8.11 3.55
N ASN A 655 -23.79 -8.41 2.26
CA ASN A 655 -24.97 -9.12 1.74
C ASN A 655 -25.02 -10.58 2.21
N CYS A 656 -23.93 -11.36 2.12
CA CYS A 656 -23.98 -12.77 2.54
C CYS A 656 -24.05 -12.91 4.07
N GLY A 657 -23.41 -12.00 4.81
CA GLY A 657 -23.45 -11.97 6.27
C GLY A 657 -24.85 -11.70 6.84
N SER A 658 -25.72 -10.97 6.12
CA SER A 658 -27.13 -10.82 6.50
C SER A 658 -27.93 -12.11 6.59
N THR A 659 -27.40 -13.24 6.08
CA THR A 659 -27.98 -14.56 6.32
C THR A 659 -27.88 -14.99 7.79
N GLN A 660 -26.88 -14.48 8.53
CA GLN A 660 -26.60 -14.74 9.96
C GLN A 660 -26.54 -16.23 10.37
N ALA A 661 -26.34 -17.12 9.40
CA ALA A 661 -26.39 -18.57 9.53
C ALA A 661 -25.74 -19.27 8.31
N ILE A 662 -24.54 -18.83 7.91
CA ILE A 662 -23.96 -19.12 6.57
C ILE A 662 -23.79 -20.63 6.32
N VAL A 663 -23.39 -21.40 7.33
CA VAL A 663 -23.11 -22.85 7.17
C VAL A 663 -24.39 -23.69 7.04
N SER A 664 -25.51 -23.26 7.62
CA SER A 664 -26.80 -23.96 7.48
C SER A 664 -27.64 -23.48 6.27
N GLN A 665 -27.29 -22.33 5.67
CA GLN A 665 -28.01 -21.71 4.55
C GLN A 665 -27.11 -21.48 3.30
N THR A 666 -26.14 -22.37 3.07
CA THR A 666 -25.11 -22.21 2.03
C THR A 666 -25.63 -21.97 0.61
N HIS A 667 -26.81 -22.49 0.25
CA HIS A 667 -27.42 -22.28 -1.08
C HIS A 667 -28.02 -20.88 -1.23
N ILE A 668 -28.64 -20.33 -0.17
CA ILE A 668 -29.11 -18.95 -0.11
C ILE A 668 -27.91 -17.99 -0.19
N VAL A 669 -26.85 -18.28 0.56
CA VAL A 669 -25.56 -17.54 0.49
C VAL A 669 -24.96 -17.58 -0.93
N GLY A 670 -24.99 -18.74 -1.59
CA GLY A 670 -24.54 -18.86 -2.98
C GLY A 670 -25.34 -17.99 -3.95
N ARG A 671 -26.68 -17.95 -3.81
CA ARG A 671 -27.56 -17.06 -4.59
C ARG A 671 -27.26 -15.59 -4.33
N ILE A 672 -27.11 -15.20 -3.06
CA ILE A 672 -26.76 -13.83 -2.64
C ILE A 672 -25.43 -13.39 -3.25
N ALA A 673 -24.39 -14.23 -3.17
CA ALA A 673 -23.08 -13.93 -3.74
C ALA A 673 -23.17 -13.71 -5.25
N VAL A 674 -23.81 -14.62 -5.99
CA VAL A 674 -24.02 -14.51 -7.45
C VAL A 674 -24.79 -13.23 -7.81
N ASN A 675 -25.89 -12.93 -7.11
CA ASN A 675 -26.67 -11.72 -7.33
C ASN A 675 -25.86 -10.43 -7.08
N THR A 676 -25.07 -10.42 -6.02
CA THR A 676 -24.16 -9.31 -5.67
C THR A 676 -23.12 -9.08 -6.78
N THR A 677 -22.44 -10.13 -7.23
CA THR A 677 -21.45 -10.06 -8.32
C THR A 677 -22.05 -9.60 -9.64
N LEU A 678 -23.21 -10.15 -10.02
CA LEU A 678 -23.83 -9.87 -11.32
C LEU A 678 -24.39 -8.45 -11.40
N SER A 679 -25.04 -7.96 -10.34
CA SER A 679 -25.55 -6.58 -10.30
C SER A 679 -24.42 -5.56 -10.30
N ALA A 680 -23.33 -5.81 -9.55
CA ALA A 680 -22.14 -4.97 -9.54
C ALA A 680 -21.46 -4.89 -10.93
N ALA A 681 -21.23 -6.04 -11.57
CA ALA A 681 -20.60 -6.10 -12.89
C ALA A 681 -21.49 -5.45 -13.96
N ALA A 682 -22.79 -5.75 -13.96
CA ALA A 682 -23.74 -5.17 -14.90
C ALA A 682 -23.89 -3.65 -14.71
N GLY A 683 -23.91 -3.19 -13.45
CA GLY A 683 -23.93 -1.77 -13.10
C GLY A 683 -22.66 -1.03 -13.53
N GLY A 684 -21.46 -1.58 -13.31
CA GLY A 684 -20.21 -0.96 -13.73
C GLY A 684 -20.07 -0.83 -15.25
N ILE A 685 -20.48 -1.87 -15.99
CA ILE A 685 -20.54 -1.85 -17.46
C ILE A 685 -21.58 -0.81 -17.93
N ALA A 686 -22.78 -0.82 -17.36
CA ALA A 686 -23.84 0.12 -17.71
C ALA A 686 -23.47 1.57 -17.39
N GLY A 687 -22.87 1.85 -16.23
CA GLY A 687 -22.42 3.18 -15.81
C GLY A 687 -21.39 3.75 -16.78
N SER A 688 -20.35 2.98 -17.08
CA SER A 688 -19.32 3.33 -18.07
C SER A 688 -19.92 3.69 -19.44
N ILE A 689 -20.90 2.91 -19.92
CA ILE A 689 -21.56 3.12 -21.22
C ILE A 689 -22.51 4.33 -21.18
N VAL A 690 -23.33 4.46 -20.13
CA VAL A 690 -24.32 5.54 -19.97
C VAL A 690 -23.61 6.89 -19.78
N GLY A 691 -22.55 6.94 -18.97
CA GLY A 691 -21.74 8.15 -18.77
C GLY A 691 -21.16 8.68 -20.08
N MET A 692 -20.50 7.82 -20.85
CA MET A 692 -19.96 8.11 -22.18
C MET A 692 -20.99 8.74 -23.15
N PHE A 693 -22.25 8.31 -23.10
CA PHE A 693 -23.33 8.86 -23.93
C PHE A 693 -23.97 10.13 -23.36
N VAL A 694 -24.20 10.20 -22.04
CA VAL A 694 -24.85 11.33 -21.36
C VAL A 694 -23.96 12.57 -21.37
N ASP A 695 -22.67 12.39 -21.08
CA ASP A 695 -21.67 13.47 -21.03
C ASP A 695 -21.14 13.83 -22.43
N LYS A 696 -21.43 12.98 -23.42
CA LYS A 696 -21.09 13.12 -24.85
C LYS A 696 -19.58 13.13 -25.14
N THR A 697 -18.76 12.69 -24.19
CA THR A 697 -17.29 12.57 -24.31
C THR A 697 -16.88 11.57 -25.39
N ARG A 698 -17.70 10.52 -25.63
CA ARG A 698 -17.31 9.32 -26.40
C ARG A 698 -16.06 8.62 -25.83
N GLN A 699 -15.82 8.78 -24.53
CA GLN A 699 -14.73 8.16 -23.78
C GLN A 699 -15.28 7.57 -22.48
N PHE A 700 -14.65 6.51 -21.97
CA PHE A 700 -15.02 5.90 -20.70
C PHE A 700 -14.42 6.68 -19.54
N ASN A 701 -15.25 7.34 -18.74
CA ASN A 701 -14.83 7.99 -17.51
C ASN A 701 -14.69 6.93 -16.40
N LEU A 702 -13.59 6.94 -15.65
CA LEU A 702 -13.35 5.99 -14.55
C LEU A 702 -14.41 6.13 -13.43
N SER A 703 -14.77 7.37 -13.07
CA SER A 703 -15.81 7.65 -12.07
C SER A 703 -17.18 7.06 -12.44
N ASP A 704 -17.59 7.11 -13.71
CA ASP A 704 -18.85 6.50 -14.17
C ASP A 704 -18.84 4.97 -14.05
N GLY A 705 -17.68 4.34 -14.22
CA GLY A 705 -17.50 2.90 -13.99
C GLY A 705 -17.54 2.53 -12.50
N ILE A 706 -16.85 3.31 -11.66
CA ILE A 706 -16.85 3.14 -10.19
C ILE A 706 -18.26 3.33 -9.63
N ASN A 707 -18.91 4.45 -9.94
CA ASN A 707 -20.24 4.76 -9.42
C ASN A 707 -21.31 3.81 -9.99
N GLY A 708 -21.16 3.38 -11.26
CA GLY A 708 -21.98 2.31 -11.84
C GLY A 708 -21.85 0.97 -11.11
N MET A 709 -20.62 0.59 -10.73
CA MET A 709 -20.35 -0.64 -9.98
C MET A 709 -20.90 -0.56 -8.56
N LEU A 710 -20.67 0.56 -7.87
CA LEU A 710 -21.16 0.80 -6.50
C LEU A 710 -22.69 0.87 -6.46
N VAL A 711 -23.36 1.54 -7.40
CA VAL A 711 -24.83 1.52 -7.44
C VAL A 711 -25.40 0.15 -7.85
N GLY A 712 -24.64 -0.65 -8.61
CA GLY A 712 -24.96 -2.05 -8.86
C GLY A 712 -24.94 -2.89 -7.58
N LEU A 713 -23.96 -2.65 -6.69
CA LEU A 713 -23.89 -3.27 -5.37
C LEU A 713 -25.01 -2.76 -4.43
N VAL A 714 -25.26 -1.45 -4.42
CA VAL A 714 -26.38 -0.84 -3.66
C VAL A 714 -27.70 -1.45 -4.09
N ALA A 715 -28.10 -1.34 -5.37
CA ALA A 715 -29.46 -1.63 -5.81
C ALA A 715 -29.90 -3.10 -5.68
N ILE A 716 -28.96 -4.03 -5.43
CA ILE A 716 -29.27 -5.43 -5.15
C ILE A 716 -29.23 -5.77 -3.65
N THR A 717 -28.76 -4.86 -2.78
CA THR A 717 -28.48 -5.13 -1.36
C THR A 717 -29.71 -5.69 -0.64
N GLY A 718 -30.86 -5.03 -0.72
CA GLY A 718 -32.10 -5.46 -0.07
C GLY A 718 -32.77 -6.65 -0.76
N GLY A 719 -32.51 -6.87 -2.06
CA GLY A 719 -33.14 -7.94 -2.86
C GLY A 719 -32.29 -9.19 -3.08
N CYS A 720 -31.02 -9.18 -2.67
CA CYS A 720 -30.02 -10.18 -3.07
C CYS A 720 -30.39 -11.63 -2.71
N SER A 721 -31.19 -11.84 -1.67
CA SER A 721 -31.66 -13.16 -1.24
C SER A 721 -32.94 -13.63 -1.93
N VAL A 722 -33.76 -12.73 -2.50
CA VAL A 722 -35.10 -13.04 -3.05
C VAL A 722 -35.26 -12.86 -4.56
N VAL A 723 -34.24 -12.33 -5.24
CA VAL A 723 -34.22 -12.08 -6.69
C VAL A 723 -33.45 -13.18 -7.44
N GLU A 724 -33.80 -13.43 -8.70
CA GLU A 724 -33.08 -14.34 -9.60
C GLU A 724 -31.81 -13.70 -10.22
N PRO A 725 -30.76 -14.47 -10.56
CA PRO A 725 -29.52 -13.95 -11.18
C PRO A 725 -29.71 -13.07 -12.42
N TYR A 726 -30.71 -13.36 -13.27
CA TYR A 726 -31.02 -12.50 -14.43
C TYR A 726 -31.71 -11.19 -14.02
N GLY A 727 -32.49 -11.21 -12.93
CA GLY A 727 -33.07 -10.02 -12.33
C GLY A 727 -32.01 -9.11 -11.74
N ALA A 728 -31.00 -9.68 -11.06
CA ALA A 728 -29.88 -8.93 -10.50
C ALA A 728 -29.10 -8.14 -11.58
N ILE A 729 -28.89 -8.72 -12.77
CA ILE A 729 -28.29 -8.02 -13.92
C ILE A 729 -29.13 -6.80 -14.31
N VAL A 730 -30.45 -6.96 -14.47
CA VAL A 730 -31.36 -5.85 -14.85
C VAL A 730 -31.40 -4.77 -13.78
N ILE A 731 -31.40 -5.15 -12.50
CA ILE A 731 -31.35 -4.24 -11.36
C ILE A 731 -30.10 -3.38 -11.40
N GLY A 732 -28.92 -3.98 -11.60
CA GLY A 732 -27.65 -3.24 -11.72
C GLY A 732 -27.62 -2.27 -12.91
N VAL A 733 -28.09 -2.69 -14.09
CA VAL A 733 -28.18 -1.82 -15.28
C VAL A 733 -29.08 -0.61 -15.03
N VAL A 734 -30.28 -0.83 -14.47
CA VAL A 734 -31.23 0.27 -14.19
C VAL A 734 -30.73 1.16 -13.04
N GLY A 735 -30.06 0.60 -12.04
CA GLY A 735 -29.39 1.36 -10.97
C GLY A 735 -28.34 2.32 -11.51
N ALA A 736 -27.48 1.85 -12.44
CA ALA A 736 -26.48 2.68 -13.09
C ALA A 736 -27.09 3.83 -13.93
N ILE A 737 -28.18 3.55 -14.65
CA ILE A 737 -28.95 4.57 -15.38
C ILE A 737 -29.51 5.61 -14.40
N ILE A 738 -30.15 5.19 -13.31
CA ILE A 738 -30.72 6.08 -12.30
C ILE A 738 -29.63 6.91 -11.63
N CYS A 739 -28.49 6.33 -11.26
CA CYS A 739 -27.36 7.03 -10.68
C CYS A 739 -26.88 8.19 -11.56
N LYS A 740 -26.61 7.95 -12.86
CA LYS A 740 -26.16 9.02 -13.75
C LYS A 740 -27.21 10.13 -13.91
N PHE A 741 -28.50 9.78 -13.96
CA PHE A 741 -29.56 10.79 -14.01
C PHE A 741 -29.74 11.57 -12.71
N VAL A 742 -29.54 10.96 -11.54
CA VAL A 742 -29.58 11.67 -10.24
C VAL A 742 -28.37 12.58 -10.09
N SER A 743 -27.15 12.12 -10.40
CA SER A 743 -25.92 12.93 -10.42
C SER A 743 -26.07 14.17 -11.30
N VAL A 744 -26.47 13.98 -12.56
CA VAL A 744 -26.74 15.09 -13.50
C VAL A 744 -27.90 15.98 -13.01
N GLY A 745 -28.85 15.44 -12.25
CA GLY A 745 -29.92 16.19 -11.57
C GLY A 745 -29.39 17.10 -10.45
N MET A 746 -28.51 16.58 -9.59
CA MET A 746 -27.85 17.31 -8.50
C MET A 746 -27.03 18.49 -9.04
N LEU A 747 -26.19 18.23 -10.05
CA LEU A 747 -25.41 19.28 -10.72
C LEU A 747 -26.29 20.36 -11.38
N LYS A 748 -27.42 19.98 -12.00
CA LYS A 748 -28.40 20.94 -12.54
C LYS A 748 -29.11 21.76 -11.45
N ALA A 749 -29.39 21.15 -10.30
CA ALA A 749 -29.91 21.88 -9.14
C ALA A 749 -28.88 22.86 -8.55
N ARG A 750 -27.58 22.61 -8.79
CA ARG A 750 -26.39 23.20 -8.14
C ARG A 750 -26.23 22.74 -6.69
N ILE A 751 -26.57 21.48 -6.44
CA ILE A 751 -26.19 20.75 -5.23
C ILE A 751 -24.89 20.03 -5.56
N ASP A 752 -23.87 20.23 -4.72
CA ASP A 752 -22.54 19.65 -4.90
C ASP A 752 -22.42 18.42 -4.00
N ASP A 753 -22.26 17.26 -4.60
CA ASP A 753 -22.03 15.98 -3.94
C ASP A 753 -20.68 15.45 -4.45
N PRO A 754 -19.59 15.56 -3.66
CA PRO A 754 -18.24 15.25 -4.12
C PRO A 754 -18.04 13.83 -4.64
N VAL A 755 -18.79 12.85 -4.13
CA VAL A 755 -18.61 11.41 -4.41
C VAL A 755 -19.85 10.76 -5.03
N ASP A 756 -20.84 11.55 -5.47
CA ASP A 756 -22.15 11.08 -5.94
C ASP A 756 -22.90 10.19 -4.91
N ALA A 757 -22.66 10.37 -3.60
CA ALA A 757 -23.26 9.54 -2.54
C ALA A 757 -24.80 9.48 -2.61
N VAL A 758 -25.45 10.60 -2.91
CA VAL A 758 -26.91 10.67 -3.09
C VAL A 758 -27.38 9.92 -4.34
N ALA A 759 -26.58 9.93 -5.41
CA ALA A 759 -26.89 9.23 -6.65
C ALA A 759 -26.69 7.71 -6.53
N VAL A 760 -25.58 7.30 -5.93
CA VAL A 760 -25.23 5.89 -5.66
C VAL A 760 -26.15 5.28 -4.61
N HIS A 761 -26.17 5.83 -3.39
CA HIS A 761 -26.92 5.21 -2.28
C HIS A 761 -28.40 5.59 -2.27
N GLY A 762 -28.75 6.83 -2.64
CA GLY A 762 -30.15 7.30 -2.66
C GLY A 762 -30.89 6.83 -3.90
N GLY A 763 -30.30 7.06 -5.08
CA GLY A 763 -30.82 6.53 -6.35
C GLY A 763 -30.84 5.01 -6.38
N GLY A 764 -29.75 4.37 -5.95
CA GLY A 764 -29.65 2.91 -5.84
C GLY A 764 -30.60 2.29 -4.81
N GLY A 765 -30.64 2.79 -3.58
CA GLY A 765 -31.45 2.22 -2.50
C GLY A 765 -32.96 2.39 -2.73
N ALA A 766 -33.38 3.55 -3.26
CA ALA A 766 -34.76 3.73 -3.70
C ALA A 766 -35.13 2.79 -4.87
N TRP A 767 -34.21 2.57 -5.82
CA TRP A 767 -34.43 1.62 -6.90
C TRP A 767 -34.46 0.16 -6.41
N GLY A 768 -33.57 -0.24 -5.50
CA GLY A 768 -33.51 -1.60 -4.94
C GLY A 768 -34.79 -1.97 -4.19
N LEU A 769 -35.27 -1.09 -3.30
CA LEU A 769 -36.56 -1.29 -2.62
C LEU A 769 -37.71 -1.45 -3.63
N LEU A 770 -37.79 -0.63 -4.68
CA LEU A 770 -38.79 -0.79 -5.74
C LEU A 770 -38.60 -2.10 -6.52
N ALA A 771 -37.37 -2.44 -6.87
CA ALA A 771 -37.01 -3.62 -7.65
C ALA A 771 -37.43 -4.91 -6.96
N ILE A 772 -37.34 -5.00 -5.63
CA ILE A 772 -37.90 -6.11 -4.84
C ILE A 772 -39.41 -6.28 -5.09
N GLY A 773 -40.15 -5.17 -5.18
CA GLY A 773 -41.58 -5.17 -5.53
C GLY A 773 -41.90 -5.65 -6.96
N PHE A 774 -40.90 -5.72 -7.84
CA PHE A 774 -41.01 -6.27 -9.20
C PHE A 774 -40.45 -7.70 -9.33
N PHE A 775 -39.26 -7.93 -8.76
CA PHE A 775 -38.37 -9.06 -9.05
C PHE A 775 -38.18 -10.08 -7.91
N ALA A 776 -38.80 -9.91 -6.74
CA ALA A 776 -38.77 -10.96 -5.71
C ALA A 776 -39.62 -12.18 -6.13
N THR A 777 -39.06 -13.38 -6.14
CA THR A 777 -39.80 -14.61 -6.51
C THR A 777 -40.63 -15.12 -5.34
N LYS A 778 -41.69 -15.89 -5.63
CA LYS A 778 -42.53 -16.51 -4.60
C LYS A 778 -41.71 -17.49 -3.74
N GLU A 779 -40.89 -18.28 -4.40
CA GLU A 779 -40.14 -19.40 -3.83
C GLU A 779 -39.06 -18.88 -2.87
N TYR A 780 -38.29 -17.85 -3.27
CA TYR A 780 -37.23 -17.31 -2.43
C TYR A 780 -37.77 -16.42 -1.30
N VAL A 781 -38.90 -15.73 -1.50
CA VAL A 781 -39.59 -15.00 -0.42
C VAL A 781 -40.14 -15.98 0.64
N ALA A 782 -40.71 -17.10 0.23
CA ALA A 782 -41.17 -18.15 1.14
C ALA A 782 -40.00 -18.82 1.88
N GLU A 783 -38.89 -19.08 1.19
CA GLU A 783 -37.66 -19.66 1.75
C GLU A 783 -36.99 -18.75 2.80
N VAL A 784 -36.73 -17.49 2.45
CA VAL A 784 -35.93 -16.56 3.27
C VAL A 784 -36.72 -15.99 4.44
N TYR A 785 -38.02 -15.71 4.26
CA TYR A 785 -38.88 -15.06 5.26
C TYR A 785 -39.96 -15.98 5.83
N ASN A 786 -39.87 -17.30 5.58
CA ASN A 786 -40.81 -18.32 6.07
C ASN A 786 -42.30 -17.98 5.80
N ARG A 787 -42.59 -17.35 4.66
CA ARG A 787 -43.94 -16.86 4.34
C ARG A 787 -44.85 -17.98 3.83
N PRO A 788 -46.09 -18.12 4.32
CA PRO A 788 -47.05 -19.10 3.80
C PRO A 788 -47.37 -18.86 2.32
N ALA A 789 -47.31 -19.91 1.51
CA ALA A 789 -47.53 -19.86 0.07
C ALA A 789 -48.96 -19.45 -0.37
N ALA A 790 -49.85 -19.17 0.58
CA ALA A 790 -51.23 -18.72 0.38
C ALA A 790 -51.39 -17.18 0.34
N VAL A 791 -50.30 -16.40 0.45
CA VAL A 791 -50.36 -14.93 0.34
C VAL A 791 -49.53 -14.43 -0.83
N ASP A 792 -50.18 -13.66 -1.70
CA ASP A 792 -49.62 -13.14 -2.95
C ASP A 792 -48.70 -11.92 -2.74
N ASP A 793 -47.71 -12.02 -1.83
CA ASP A 793 -46.85 -10.93 -1.36
C ASP A 793 -45.39 -10.96 -1.86
N TRP A 794 -45.20 -11.50 -3.06
CA TRP A 794 -43.95 -11.43 -3.83
C TRP A 794 -44.03 -10.37 -4.98
N GLY A 795 -43.03 -10.35 -5.86
CA GLY A 795 -42.89 -9.37 -6.95
C GLY A 795 -43.95 -9.50 -8.06
N VAL A 796 -44.38 -8.35 -8.61
CA VAL A 796 -45.49 -8.31 -9.59
C VAL A 796 -45.20 -9.03 -10.91
N PHE A 797 -43.94 -9.18 -11.32
CA PHE A 797 -43.61 -9.89 -12.57
C PHE A 797 -43.85 -11.41 -12.49
N TYR A 798 -43.98 -11.98 -11.29
CA TYR A 798 -44.36 -13.38 -11.08
C TYR A 798 -45.81 -13.51 -10.57
N GLY A 799 -46.66 -12.54 -10.86
CA GLY A 799 -48.08 -12.56 -10.49
C GLY A 799 -48.39 -12.16 -9.04
N GLY A 800 -47.43 -11.58 -8.31
CA GLY A 800 -47.68 -11.04 -6.97
C GLY A 800 -48.70 -9.89 -6.98
N SER A 801 -49.48 -9.75 -5.91
CA SER A 801 -50.66 -8.85 -5.83
C SER A 801 -50.35 -7.34 -5.85
N GLY A 802 -49.09 -6.93 -6.01
CA GLY A 802 -48.65 -5.54 -5.87
C GLY A 802 -48.56 -5.05 -4.42
N ARG A 803 -49.06 -5.81 -3.43
CA ARG A 803 -48.92 -5.49 -2.01
C ARG A 803 -47.45 -5.30 -1.60
N GLN A 804 -46.54 -6.13 -2.13
CA GLN A 804 -45.10 -5.99 -1.85
C GLN A 804 -44.56 -4.67 -2.41
N LEU A 805 -44.78 -4.35 -3.69
CA LEU A 805 -44.38 -3.05 -4.26
C LEU A 805 -44.91 -1.85 -3.45
N GLY A 806 -46.15 -1.94 -2.95
CA GLY A 806 -46.74 -0.91 -2.10
C GLY A 806 -46.12 -0.80 -0.69
N VAL A 807 -45.68 -1.89 -0.05
CA VAL A 807 -44.98 -1.79 1.24
C VAL A 807 -43.55 -1.25 1.06
N GLN A 808 -42.88 -1.60 -0.04
CA GLN A 808 -41.56 -1.04 -0.37
C GLN A 808 -41.64 0.48 -0.63
N LEU A 809 -42.66 0.93 -1.36
CA LEU A 809 -42.97 2.36 -1.55
C LEU A 809 -43.22 3.07 -0.21
N LEU A 810 -43.94 2.44 0.73
CA LEU A 810 -44.15 2.98 2.07
C LEU A 810 -42.83 3.12 2.84
N SER A 811 -41.95 2.11 2.78
CA SER A 811 -40.61 2.18 3.40
C SER A 811 -39.77 3.32 2.83
N ILE A 812 -39.72 3.50 1.50
CA ILE A 812 -38.99 4.62 0.87
C ILE A 812 -39.49 5.96 1.43
N VAL A 813 -40.82 6.17 1.46
CA VAL A 813 -41.43 7.43 1.93
C VAL A 813 -41.16 7.67 3.42
N VAL A 814 -41.31 6.66 4.27
CA VAL A 814 -41.21 6.83 5.73
C VAL A 814 -39.76 6.91 6.21
N ILE A 815 -38.83 6.14 5.61
CA ILE A 815 -37.39 6.28 5.86
C ILE A 815 -36.92 7.66 5.39
N THR A 816 -37.28 8.08 4.17
CA THR A 816 -36.93 9.41 3.66
C THR A 816 -37.48 10.53 4.55
N GLY A 817 -38.74 10.42 4.99
CA GLY A 817 -39.37 11.40 5.88
C GLY A 817 -38.65 11.53 7.23
N TRP A 818 -38.30 10.40 7.86
CA TRP A 818 -37.59 10.39 9.14
C TRP A 818 -36.15 10.91 9.01
N CYS A 819 -35.39 10.38 8.06
CA CYS A 819 -34.01 10.78 7.84
C CYS A 819 -33.91 12.24 7.41
N ALA A 820 -34.83 12.75 6.58
CA ALA A 820 -34.88 14.16 6.23
C ALA A 820 -35.22 15.05 7.44
N LEU A 821 -36.19 14.66 8.29
CA LEU A 821 -36.55 15.42 9.50
C LEU A 821 -35.35 15.58 10.43
N ILE A 822 -34.68 14.48 10.79
CA ILE A 822 -33.53 14.50 11.69
C ILE A 822 -32.33 15.23 11.05
N ALA A 823 -32.05 15.01 9.76
CA ALA A 823 -30.98 15.70 9.06
C ALA A 823 -31.24 17.22 8.92
N LEU A 824 -32.50 17.65 8.71
CA LEU A 824 -32.87 19.07 8.68
C LEU A 824 -32.65 19.74 10.04
N ILE A 825 -32.86 19.02 11.14
CA ILE A 825 -32.57 19.50 12.50
C ILE A 825 -31.04 19.61 12.71
N VAL A 826 -30.27 18.56 12.41
CA VAL A 826 -28.81 18.52 12.62
C VAL A 826 -28.08 19.52 11.72
N PHE A 827 -28.26 19.43 10.40
CA PHE A 827 -27.63 20.35 9.45
C PHE A 827 -28.25 21.76 9.51
N GLY A 828 -29.47 21.90 10.04
CA GLY A 828 -30.06 23.19 10.39
C GLY A 828 -29.35 23.86 11.58
N ALA A 829 -29.08 23.12 12.65
CA ALA A 829 -28.31 23.62 13.80
C ALA A 829 -26.85 23.97 13.40
N ILE A 830 -26.19 23.09 12.63
CA ILE A 830 -24.87 23.33 12.02
C ILE A 830 -24.89 24.52 11.03
N LYS A 831 -26.06 24.88 10.47
CA LYS A 831 -26.23 26.05 9.62
C LYS A 831 -26.44 27.35 10.40
N LEU A 832 -27.12 27.30 11.54
CA LEU A 832 -27.35 28.46 12.40
C LEU A 832 -26.10 28.85 13.19
N VAL A 833 -25.30 27.86 13.63
CA VAL A 833 -23.99 28.07 14.24
C VAL A 833 -22.94 28.08 13.12
N ASP A 834 -22.72 29.26 12.53
CA ASP A 834 -21.82 29.45 11.37
C ASP A 834 -20.37 28.99 11.63
N ASP A 835 -19.97 28.84 12.89
CA ASP A 835 -18.68 28.27 13.30
C ASP A 835 -18.54 26.76 13.07
N PHE A 836 -19.58 26.01 12.68
CA PHE A 836 -19.44 24.60 12.25
C PHE A 836 -19.25 24.42 10.73
N ARG A 837 -19.35 25.50 9.96
CA ARG A 837 -19.00 25.54 8.53
C ARG A 837 -17.52 25.81 8.36
N GLU A 838 -16.89 25.22 7.36
CA GLU A 838 -15.55 25.65 6.96
C GLU A 838 -15.65 27.02 6.27
N ARG A 839 -15.42 28.07 7.07
CA ARG A 839 -14.85 29.32 6.56
C ARG A 839 -13.38 29.04 6.25
N PRO A 840 -12.93 29.00 4.97
CA PRO A 840 -11.51 28.83 4.65
C PRO A 840 -10.76 30.12 4.97
N LEU A 841 -10.43 30.26 6.25
CA LEU A 841 -9.50 31.22 6.83
C LEU A 841 -8.32 30.53 7.53
N PHE A 842 -8.27 29.20 7.45
CA PHE A 842 -7.13 28.39 7.84
C PHE A 842 -6.73 27.49 6.67
N THR A 843 -5.67 27.90 5.99
CA THR A 843 -4.70 26.94 5.48
C THR A 843 -4.19 26.09 6.64
N PHE A 844 -4.03 24.78 6.47
CA PHE A 844 -3.20 23.95 7.36
C PHE A 844 -1.72 24.38 7.21
N ARG A 845 -1.36 25.50 7.85
CA ARG A 845 -0.05 26.15 7.77
C ARG A 845 0.60 26.30 9.16
N ASP A 846 -0.03 25.73 10.18
CA ASP A 846 0.40 25.84 11.57
C ASP A 846 -0.16 24.65 12.40
N GLU A 847 0.49 23.48 12.38
CA GLU A 847 0.08 22.34 13.24
C GLU A 847 0.36 22.60 14.74
N SER A 848 0.85 23.80 15.12
CA SER A 848 0.73 24.30 16.50
C SER A 848 -0.73 24.47 16.93
N SER A 849 -1.66 24.66 15.98
CA SER A 849 -3.09 24.88 16.23
C SER A 849 -3.89 23.59 16.47
N PHE A 850 -3.33 22.63 17.22
CA PHE A 850 -4.11 21.59 17.89
C PHE A 850 -4.66 22.06 19.26
N GLU A 851 -4.62 23.37 19.53
CA GLU A 851 -5.41 23.99 20.60
C GLU A 851 -6.92 23.87 20.32
N ILE A 852 -7.48 22.74 20.76
CA ILE A 852 -8.73 22.70 21.53
C ILE A 852 -9.88 23.48 20.86
N MET A 853 -10.49 22.90 19.82
CA MET A 853 -11.94 23.08 19.57
C MET A 853 -12.75 22.06 20.39
N ALA A 854 -12.49 22.01 21.70
CA ALA A 854 -13.29 21.31 22.69
C ALA A 854 -13.55 22.28 23.84
N PHE A 855 -14.81 22.72 23.96
CA PHE A 855 -15.25 23.91 24.72
C PHE A 855 -14.83 25.25 24.11
N GLY A 856 -15.73 26.23 24.17
CA GLY A 856 -15.51 27.57 23.63
C GLY A 856 -14.83 28.49 24.65
N ALA A 857 -13.87 29.28 24.19
CA ALA A 857 -13.30 30.40 24.91
C ALA A 857 -13.39 31.67 24.06
N GLU A 858 -14.01 32.72 24.60
CA GLU A 858 -14.01 34.04 23.96
C GLU A 858 -12.58 34.60 23.93
N LYS A 859 -12.03 34.93 22.75
CA LYS A 859 -10.80 35.70 22.65
C LYS A 859 -11.07 37.15 23.05
N LYS A 860 -10.87 37.47 24.34
CA LYS A 860 -10.70 38.85 24.81
C LYS A 860 -9.39 39.44 24.27
N ASP A 861 -9.41 40.72 23.98
CA ASP A 861 -8.25 41.48 23.53
C ASP A 861 -7.11 41.45 24.56
N ASN A 862 -5.87 41.25 24.11
CA ASN A 862 -4.69 41.99 24.56
C ASN A 862 -3.39 41.58 23.82
N ALA A 863 -3.08 42.26 22.72
CA ALA A 863 -1.70 42.45 22.25
C ALA A 863 -1.64 43.73 21.40
N ARG A 864 -0.74 44.66 21.75
CA ARG A 864 -0.49 45.91 21.02
C ARG A 864 0.99 45.98 20.62
N ALA A 865 1.23 46.77 19.58
CA ALA A 865 2.51 47.02 18.90
C ALA A 865 3.02 45.85 18.02
N ALA A 866 3.63 46.08 16.85
CA ALA A 866 3.90 47.36 16.19
C ALA A 866 3.30 47.40 14.76
N PHE A 867 2.69 48.53 14.39
CA PHE A 867 2.34 48.82 13.00
C PHE A 867 3.54 49.46 12.29
N VAL A 868 3.80 49.04 11.06
CA VAL A 868 4.54 49.84 10.06
C VAL A 868 3.54 50.16 8.94
N ASP A 869 3.53 51.42 8.51
CA ASP A 869 2.52 51.97 7.61
C ASP A 869 2.81 51.65 6.13
N PRO A 870 1.91 50.98 5.39
CA PRO A 870 2.12 50.61 3.99
C PRO A 870 1.84 51.75 2.98
N SER A 871 1.61 53.00 3.42
CA SER A 871 1.31 54.12 2.52
C SER A 871 2.50 54.71 1.74
N ILE A 872 3.75 54.38 2.11
CA ILE A 872 4.96 54.89 1.46
C ILE A 872 5.52 53.88 0.44
N LEU A 873 4.84 53.70 -0.71
CA LEU A 873 5.43 53.30 -2.01
C LEU A 873 4.39 53.24 -3.16
N MET A 874 3.79 54.38 -3.51
CA MET A 874 2.99 54.53 -4.75
C MET A 874 3.47 55.69 -5.65
N SER A 875 4.68 55.56 -6.19
CA SER A 875 5.06 56.08 -7.52
C SER A 875 6.28 55.29 -8.02
N SER A 876 6.45 54.95 -9.30
CA SER A 876 5.67 55.27 -10.50
C SER A 876 5.66 54.08 -11.48
N ARG A 877 4.69 54.02 -12.41
CA ARG A 877 4.69 53.07 -13.54
C ARG A 877 4.76 53.81 -14.88
N PRO A 878 5.74 53.53 -15.74
CA PRO A 878 5.59 53.63 -17.18
C PRO A 878 4.68 52.51 -17.72
N ARG A 879 4.07 52.72 -18.89
CA ARG A 879 3.50 51.65 -19.74
C ARG A 879 4.35 51.60 -21.02
N GLY A 880 4.59 50.41 -21.56
CA GLY A 880 5.32 50.24 -22.84
C GLY A 880 5.27 48.78 -23.31
N ASN A 881 4.98 48.58 -24.59
CA ASN A 881 4.74 47.27 -25.20
C ASN A 881 6.02 46.58 -25.72
N ASP A 882 5.83 45.37 -26.26
CA ASP A 882 6.40 44.86 -27.52
C ASP A 882 7.75 44.08 -27.56
N ILE A 883 7.57 42.74 -27.52
CA ILE A 883 8.29 41.66 -28.25
C ILE A 883 9.78 41.34 -27.82
N PRO A 884 10.60 40.47 -28.48
CA PRO A 884 11.07 39.23 -27.82
C PRO A 884 12.60 39.03 -27.68
N LEU A 885 12.99 37.83 -27.22
CA LEU A 885 14.33 37.23 -27.09
C LEU A 885 15.48 37.88 -27.90
N THR A 886 16.58 38.23 -27.22
CA THR A 886 17.95 37.78 -27.63
C THR A 886 19.01 37.91 -26.52
N THR A 887 20.17 37.33 -26.76
CA THR A 887 21.36 37.20 -25.87
C THR A 887 22.33 38.38 -25.93
N MET A 888 23.00 38.73 -24.82
CA MET A 888 24.38 39.25 -24.68
C MET A 888 24.78 39.13 -23.19
N SER A 889 25.94 38.62 -22.73
CA SER A 889 27.37 38.87 -22.99
C SER A 889 27.95 40.13 -22.32
N LEU A 890 28.98 39.94 -21.49
CA LEU A 890 29.63 40.96 -20.65
C LEU A 890 30.80 41.68 -21.35
N THR A 891 31.01 42.96 -21.02
CA THR A 891 32.29 43.70 -21.14
C THR A 891 32.47 44.68 -19.98
N GLN A 892 33.72 45.00 -19.61
CA GLN A 892 34.11 45.66 -18.35
C GLN A 892 34.61 47.11 -18.53
N HIS A 893 34.76 47.87 -17.43
CA HIS A 893 35.83 48.86 -17.20
C HIS A 893 36.05 49.15 -15.68
N SER A 894 37.18 49.76 -15.31
CA SER A 894 37.74 49.96 -13.95
C SER A 894 38.14 51.45 -13.71
N HIS A 895 38.54 51.99 -12.54
CA HIS A 895 39.11 51.49 -11.26
C HIS A 895 38.31 52.05 -10.03
N SER A 896 38.61 51.86 -8.71
CA SER A 896 39.85 51.71 -7.92
C SER A 896 40.74 52.98 -7.88
N PRO A 897 41.59 53.24 -6.86
CA PRO A 897 41.88 52.49 -5.60
C PRO A 897 40.72 52.58 -4.56
N ASP A 898 40.74 52.13 -3.29
CA ASP A 898 41.44 51.15 -2.41
C ASP A 898 40.79 51.29 -0.98
N THR A 899 41.00 50.55 0.13
CA THR A 899 41.71 49.35 0.65
C THR A 899 41.08 49.05 2.05
N THR A 900 41.20 47.95 2.82
CA THR A 900 41.49 46.49 2.74
C THR A 900 41.28 45.90 4.16
N PRO A 901 41.10 44.58 4.39
CA PRO A 901 40.58 43.52 3.50
C PRO A 901 39.57 42.54 4.19
N GLN A 902 38.89 41.73 3.38
CA GLN A 902 38.32 40.43 3.79
C GLN A 902 39.23 39.27 3.32
N PRO A 903 39.16 38.07 3.92
CA PRO A 903 39.64 36.84 3.30
C PRO A 903 38.63 36.30 2.27
N THR A 904 39.13 35.77 1.14
CA THR A 904 38.33 35.40 -0.04
C THR A 904 38.41 33.91 -0.33
N ILE A 905 37.32 33.29 -0.77
CA ILE A 905 37.32 31.95 -1.39
C ILE A 905 37.33 32.12 -2.92
N THR A 906 38.29 31.48 -3.59
CA THR A 906 38.47 31.57 -5.06
C THR A 906 38.18 30.22 -5.72
N LEU A 907 37.22 30.20 -6.66
CA LEU A 907 36.96 29.04 -7.52
C LEU A 907 37.96 29.01 -8.70
N HIS A 908 38.76 27.95 -8.78
CA HIS A 908 39.51 27.62 -9.99
C HIS A 908 38.74 26.63 -10.86
N SER A 909 38.50 26.98 -12.12
CA SER A 909 38.02 26.05 -13.15
C SER A 909 39.19 25.57 -14.02
N HIS A 910 39.31 24.27 -14.23
CA HIS A 910 40.19 23.68 -15.25
C HIS A 910 39.37 22.99 -16.34
N ASN A 911 39.55 23.44 -17.59
CA ASN A 911 39.00 22.76 -18.76
C ASN A 911 39.79 21.47 -19.04
N MET A 912 39.11 20.35 -19.26
CA MET A 912 39.74 19.17 -19.86
C MET A 912 39.86 19.33 -21.39
N PRO A 913 41.00 18.96 -22.01
CA PRO A 913 41.18 19.05 -23.46
C PRO A 913 40.54 17.87 -24.20
N GLN A 914 40.01 18.11 -25.40
CA GLN A 914 39.61 17.05 -26.33
C GLN A 914 40.86 16.37 -26.92
N THR A 915 41.01 15.06 -26.70
CA THR A 915 42.03 14.25 -27.37
C THR A 915 41.51 13.72 -28.70
N ARG A 916 42.05 14.23 -29.82
CA ARG A 916 41.84 13.64 -31.14
C ARG A 916 42.66 12.35 -31.27
N SER A 917 42.08 11.33 -31.88
CA SER A 917 42.80 10.14 -32.34
C SER A 917 43.68 10.46 -33.55
N THR A 918 44.99 10.61 -33.35
CA THR A 918 45.99 10.61 -34.42
C THR A 918 46.92 9.42 -34.26
N GLY A 919 46.84 8.45 -35.17
CA GLY A 919 47.66 7.24 -35.10
C GLY A 919 49.14 7.53 -35.36
N ILE A 920 50.02 6.89 -34.58
CA ILE A 920 51.45 6.79 -34.87
C ILE A 920 51.83 5.31 -34.80
N THR A 921 52.39 4.81 -35.90
CA THR A 921 52.88 3.43 -36.05
C THR A 921 54.31 3.30 -35.52
N GLY A 922 54.68 2.15 -34.92
CA GLY A 922 56.09 1.77 -34.85
C GLY A 922 56.51 0.81 -33.74
N SER A 923 56.51 -0.49 -34.03
CA SER A 923 57.55 -1.43 -33.56
C SER A 923 57.59 -2.68 -34.47
N PRO A 924 58.74 -3.35 -34.64
CA PRO A 924 59.00 -4.16 -35.83
C PRO A 924 58.70 -5.65 -35.69
N ILE A 925 58.30 -6.27 -36.80
CA ILE A 925 58.34 -7.74 -37.02
C ILE A 925 59.14 -8.02 -38.31
N LEU A 926 59.80 -9.18 -38.36
CA LEU A 926 60.86 -9.52 -39.31
C LEU A 926 60.38 -10.33 -40.52
N ARG A 927 60.97 -9.97 -41.69
CA ARG A 927 61.29 -10.80 -42.88
C ARG A 927 60.19 -11.24 -43.87
N SER A 928 60.63 -11.28 -45.14
CA SER A 928 60.13 -12.01 -46.32
C SER A 928 58.71 -11.74 -46.82
N GLY A 929 58.47 -11.48 -48.12
CA GLY A 929 59.40 -11.27 -49.23
C GLY A 929 58.79 -11.66 -50.58
N GLU A 930 59.06 -10.85 -51.63
CA GLU A 930 58.66 -11.07 -53.05
C GLU A 930 57.12 -11.08 -53.29
N GLY A 931 56.56 -10.67 -54.44
CA GLY A 931 57.11 -9.92 -55.58
C GLY A 931 56.19 -9.98 -56.83
N ALA A 932 55.81 -8.83 -57.41
CA ALA A 932 55.12 -8.67 -58.71
C ALA A 932 53.69 -9.32 -58.86
N ALA A 933 52.85 -9.04 -59.87
CA ALA A 933 52.51 -7.81 -60.62
C ALA A 933 51.27 -8.05 -61.55
N SER A 934 50.56 -6.97 -61.94
CA SER A 934 49.69 -6.82 -63.15
C SER A 934 48.44 -7.69 -63.37
N GLY A 935 47.44 -7.14 -64.10
CA GLY A 935 46.13 -7.75 -64.45
C GLY A 935 44.99 -7.19 -63.58
N GLU A 936 43.96 -6.45 -64.04
CA GLU A 936 43.27 -6.32 -65.36
C GLU A 936 42.65 -7.64 -65.87
N SER A 937 41.37 -7.69 -66.28
CA SER A 937 40.28 -6.70 -66.26
C SER A 937 38.89 -7.37 -66.43
N ASP A 938 37.80 -6.65 -66.09
CA ASP A 938 36.41 -6.78 -66.59
C ASP A 938 35.69 -8.16 -66.44
N SER A 939 34.37 -8.35 -66.34
CA SER A 939 33.10 -7.57 -66.31
C SER A 939 32.01 -8.59 -65.84
N ASP A 940 30.71 -8.34 -65.61
CA ASP A 940 29.81 -7.18 -65.77
C ASP A 940 28.55 -7.39 -64.87
N THR A 941 27.80 -6.33 -64.54
CA THR A 941 26.33 -6.21 -64.24
C THR A 941 25.54 -7.30 -63.41
N ASP A 942 24.45 -7.02 -62.68
CA ASP A 942 23.65 -5.79 -62.50
C ASP A 942 22.85 -5.78 -61.16
N SER A 943 22.23 -4.64 -60.86
CA SER A 943 21.00 -4.37 -60.06
C SER A 943 20.68 -5.24 -58.81
N SER A 944 20.61 -4.73 -57.57
CA SER A 944 19.81 -3.60 -57.01
C SER A 944 18.28 -3.86 -56.95
N VAL A 945 17.56 -3.55 -55.87
CA VAL A 945 17.95 -2.98 -54.56
C VAL A 945 16.95 -3.41 -53.48
#